data_AF-A0A2L1GL97-F1
#
_entry.id   AF-A0A2L1GL97-F1
#
_cell.length_a   1.000
_cell.length_b   1.000
_cell.length_c   1.000
_cell.angle_alpha   90.00
_cell.angle_beta   90.00
_cell.angle_gamma   90.00
#
_symmetry.space_group_name_H-M   'P 1'
#
loop_
_entity.id
_entity.type
_entity.pdbx_description
1 polymer ?
#
loop_
_entity_poly.entity_id
_entity_poly.type
_entity_poly.pdbx_seq_one_letter_code
_entity_poly.pdbx_strand_id
1 'polypeptide(L)'
;MKQPQYGHQREKKYSRVWPSLALVLGSLWAMAVFFWFSHQVGEAYGWHAALGSPLSLNGYAVYTPFAAWNWPPEVWKNETVSRTLENSLTFFAAVPLLLFIVCMAASRNQGAIRDLHGSASFATKQEIKEMGYFGGEGVYVGGWWDRKARKQLYLRHNGPEHILCFAPTRSGKGVGLILPTLLSWPDSTVVLDIKGENHAHTSGWLASQGNRVLRFDPADDSFQSTRYNPLEEVRINSGRCISDIQNIASMVLDPNGEGLKDHWNKAAFSFFGAVILHCMIVKLYEEKRHATMYDVIMTMRDPRDLEGNQKTLFKQIAGTDHTAMLLEMFHMDRALAESMHNYCASAASGMIKTPDRELGSTISTAIVNLSLYTDPVVAHNIGASDFHIADLMDSEQAINLYLVISPADIDRLRPLLRIFVSQLLGRLTERLEFSQGGTKKTWRHRLLLMLDEFTSLGRLAIVERAISYMAGYGIKGYFIVQDLRQLSAAYGQDNALMANCHIRIAHAPTQVETADYLSKLTGTTTVVQRKKSLSSGRGGSGSSVSVQETARPLLTPDECMRLSGIHRAQSSYWQRFSPVEPGEMLIFTAGNSPIYGLQILHFIDPVFLERARNLPVVDGKPFVLDDDRGGTVAPAPGPEAAETAAGAYLRYLSDLPENIAEAA
;
A
#
# COMPACT_ATOMS: atom_id res chain seq x y z
N MET A 1 -22.94 -30.93 -2.04
CA MET A 1 -23.22 -29.57 -2.56
C MET A 1 -22.01 -29.11 -3.35
N LYS A 2 -22.15 -28.79 -4.65
CA LYS A 2 -21.04 -28.20 -5.43
C LYS A 2 -20.86 -26.75 -4.99
N GLN A 3 -19.64 -26.35 -4.63
CA GLN A 3 -19.30 -24.95 -4.35
C GLN A 3 -19.59 -24.08 -5.59
N PRO A 4 -20.17 -22.88 -5.42
CA PRO A 4 -20.35 -21.95 -6.51
C PRO A 4 -18.98 -21.55 -7.11
N GLN A 5 -18.83 -21.71 -8.42
CA GLN A 5 -17.66 -21.20 -9.15
C GLN A 5 -17.81 -19.68 -9.30
N TYR A 6 -16.96 -18.92 -8.62
CA TYR A 6 -16.77 -17.49 -8.83
C TYR A 6 -15.59 -17.27 -9.79
N GLY A 7 -15.78 -16.39 -10.77
CA GLY A 7 -14.72 -15.96 -11.68
C GLY A 7 -15.14 -15.86 -13.14
N HIS A 8 -14.61 -14.85 -13.82
CA HIS A 8 -14.70 -14.66 -15.26
C HIS A 8 -14.07 -15.85 -16.00
N GLN A 9 -14.90 -16.76 -16.51
CA GLN A 9 -14.64 -17.28 -17.84
C GLN A 9 -15.49 -16.44 -18.80
N ARG A 10 -14.85 -15.57 -19.59
CA ARG A 10 -15.47 -15.00 -20.79
C ARG A 10 -15.91 -16.18 -21.64
N GLU A 11 -17.21 -16.47 -21.68
CA GLU A 11 -17.71 -17.45 -22.63
C GLU A 11 -17.41 -16.89 -24.03
N LYS A 12 -16.60 -17.64 -24.79
CA LYS A 12 -16.56 -17.50 -26.23
C LYS A 12 -18.00 -17.54 -26.70
N LYS A 13 -18.48 -16.47 -27.36
CA LYS A 13 -19.76 -16.48 -28.08
C LYS A 13 -19.84 -17.82 -28.79
N TYR A 14 -20.75 -18.70 -28.37
CA TYR A 14 -21.07 -19.88 -29.16
C TYR A 14 -21.53 -19.34 -30.51
N SER A 15 -20.65 -19.45 -31.49
CA SER A 15 -20.91 -18.99 -32.84
C SER A 15 -22.12 -19.76 -33.35
N ARG A 16 -22.85 -19.16 -34.30
CA ARG A 16 -24.01 -19.73 -35.02
C ARG A 16 -23.61 -20.95 -35.89
N VAL A 17 -22.76 -21.84 -35.38
CA VAL A 17 -22.20 -23.01 -36.07
C VAL A 17 -23.16 -24.20 -36.00
N TRP A 18 -24.03 -24.26 -34.98
CA TRP A 18 -24.96 -25.38 -34.81
C TRP A 18 -26.00 -25.50 -35.95
N PRO A 19 -26.61 -24.41 -36.47
CA PRO A 19 -27.54 -24.50 -37.59
C PRO A 19 -26.86 -24.92 -38.90
N SER A 20 -25.66 -24.41 -39.18
CA SER A 20 -24.92 -24.75 -40.40
C SER A 20 -24.36 -26.18 -40.36
N LEU A 21 -23.88 -26.63 -39.20
CA LEU A 21 -23.42 -28.01 -39.01
C LEU A 21 -24.58 -29.01 -39.16
N ALA A 22 -25.75 -28.71 -38.60
CA ALA A 22 -26.94 -29.56 -38.73
C ALA A 22 -27.43 -29.67 -40.18
N LEU A 23 -27.35 -28.58 -40.96
CA LEU A 23 -27.70 -28.57 -42.37
C LEU A 23 -26.73 -29.41 -43.21
N VAL A 24 -25.42 -29.29 -42.98
CA VAL A 24 -24.40 -30.09 -43.67
C VAL A 24 -24.53 -31.58 -43.34
N LEU A 25 -24.68 -31.93 -42.06
CA LEU A 25 -24.85 -33.33 -41.62
C LEU A 25 -26.17 -33.93 -42.13
N GLY A 26 -27.25 -33.15 -42.16
CA GLY A 26 -28.53 -33.57 -42.73
C GLY A 26 -28.43 -33.87 -44.23
N SER A 27 -27.74 -33.03 -45.00
CA SER A 27 -27.51 -33.24 -46.43
C SER A 27 -26.64 -34.46 -46.72
N LEU A 28 -25.59 -34.70 -45.92
CA LEU A 28 -24.76 -35.91 -46.05
C LEU A 28 -25.54 -37.18 -45.71
N TRP A 29 -26.39 -37.14 -44.69
CA TRP A 29 -27.26 -38.26 -44.34
C TRP A 29 -28.29 -38.57 -45.43
N ALA A 30 -28.94 -37.54 -45.97
CA ALA A 30 -29.86 -37.66 -47.10
C ALA A 30 -29.21 -38.38 -48.30
N MET A 31 -27.96 -38.00 -48.61
CA MET A 31 -27.19 -38.61 -49.68
C MET A 31 -26.85 -40.08 -49.38
N ALA A 32 -26.48 -40.41 -48.15
CA ALA A 32 -26.18 -41.79 -47.73
C ALA A 32 -27.41 -42.71 -47.80
N VAL A 33 -28.57 -42.24 -47.33
CA VAL A 33 -29.84 -42.98 -47.44
C VAL A 33 -30.22 -43.21 -48.89
N PHE A 34 -30.02 -42.19 -49.75
CA PHE A 34 -30.29 -42.32 -51.18
C PHE A 34 -29.35 -43.33 -51.85
N PHE A 35 -28.04 -43.30 -51.55
CA PHE A 35 -27.10 -44.27 -52.10
C PHE A 35 -27.41 -45.70 -51.67
N TRP A 36 -27.82 -45.89 -50.42
CA TRP A 36 -28.27 -47.20 -49.94
C TRP A 36 -29.53 -47.67 -50.67
N PHE A 37 -30.56 -46.82 -50.80
CA PHE A 37 -31.78 -47.13 -51.55
C PHE A 37 -31.45 -47.54 -52.99
N SER A 38 -30.63 -46.74 -53.66
CA SER A 38 -30.26 -46.93 -55.05
C SER A 38 -29.45 -48.22 -55.29
N HIS A 39 -28.57 -48.58 -54.35
CA HIS A 39 -27.85 -49.86 -54.37
C HIS A 39 -28.80 -51.05 -54.27
N GLN A 40 -29.75 -51.01 -53.33
CA GLN A 40 -30.71 -52.10 -53.11
C GLN A 40 -31.64 -52.31 -54.31
N VAL A 41 -32.04 -51.22 -54.98
CA VAL A 41 -32.81 -51.33 -56.23
C VAL A 41 -31.96 -51.94 -57.35
N GLY A 42 -30.68 -51.57 -57.45
CA GLY A 42 -29.74 -52.15 -58.41
C GLY A 42 -29.53 -53.65 -58.22
N GLU A 43 -29.34 -54.11 -56.98
CA GLU A 43 -29.22 -55.54 -56.68
C GLU A 43 -30.51 -56.30 -56.98
N ALA A 44 -31.68 -55.75 -56.63
CA ALA A 44 -32.97 -56.38 -56.88
C ALA A 44 -33.27 -56.62 -58.37
N TYR A 45 -32.68 -55.80 -59.25
CA TYR A 45 -32.85 -55.90 -60.71
C TYR A 45 -31.59 -56.33 -61.44
N GLY A 46 -30.54 -56.77 -60.74
CA GLY A 46 -29.28 -57.20 -61.35
C GLY A 46 -28.62 -56.12 -62.23
N TRP A 47 -28.76 -54.85 -61.86
CA TRP A 47 -28.22 -53.69 -62.60
C TRP A 47 -28.71 -53.58 -64.05
N HIS A 48 -29.99 -53.86 -64.28
CA HIS A 48 -30.59 -53.87 -65.62
C HIS A 48 -30.41 -52.54 -66.38
N ALA A 49 -30.07 -52.61 -67.67
CA ALA A 49 -29.75 -51.45 -68.51
C ALA A 49 -30.90 -50.43 -68.64
N ALA A 50 -32.15 -50.89 -68.47
CA ALA A 50 -33.35 -50.03 -68.49
C ALA A 50 -33.44 -49.05 -67.30
N LEU A 51 -32.67 -49.27 -66.22
CA LEU A 51 -32.60 -48.39 -65.05
C LEU A 51 -31.49 -47.31 -65.18
N GLY A 52 -30.75 -47.32 -66.30
CA GLY A 52 -29.61 -46.45 -66.56
C GLY A 52 -28.26 -47.13 -66.32
N SER A 53 -27.17 -46.37 -66.46
CA SER A 53 -25.82 -46.83 -66.12
C SER A 53 -25.51 -46.52 -64.65
N PRO A 54 -25.14 -47.52 -63.84
CA PRO A 54 -24.75 -47.27 -62.45
C PRO A 54 -23.37 -46.63 -62.40
N LEU A 55 -23.17 -45.75 -61.41
CA LEU A 55 -21.87 -45.19 -61.09
C LEU A 55 -21.17 -46.10 -60.08
N SER A 56 -19.91 -46.44 -60.32
CA SER A 56 -19.10 -47.23 -59.38
C SER A 56 -18.32 -46.31 -58.46
N LEU A 57 -18.54 -46.45 -57.16
CA LEU A 57 -17.89 -45.70 -56.09
C LEU A 57 -17.28 -46.71 -55.10
N ASN A 58 -15.95 -46.82 -55.06
CA ASN A 58 -15.20 -47.71 -54.14
C ASN A 58 -15.75 -49.14 -54.05
N GLY A 59 -16.12 -49.74 -55.19
CA GLY A 59 -16.60 -51.13 -55.25
C GLY A 59 -18.12 -51.29 -55.04
N TYR A 60 -18.85 -50.21 -54.80
CA TYR A 60 -20.31 -50.20 -54.73
C TYR A 60 -20.89 -49.52 -55.98
N ALA A 61 -21.85 -50.18 -56.63
CA ALA A 61 -22.59 -49.61 -57.74
C ALA A 61 -23.81 -48.85 -57.21
N VAL A 62 -24.09 -47.67 -57.75
CA VAL A 62 -25.22 -46.83 -57.32
C VAL A 62 -25.77 -46.05 -58.52
N TYR A 63 -27.09 -46.02 -58.72
CA TYR A 63 -27.72 -45.10 -59.67
C TYR A 63 -27.75 -43.66 -59.12
N THR A 64 -27.64 -42.68 -60.00
CA THR A 64 -27.70 -41.26 -59.60
C THR A 64 -29.11 -40.88 -59.14
N PRO A 65 -29.26 -39.85 -58.26
CA PRO A 65 -30.57 -39.34 -57.81
C PRO A 65 -31.60 -39.12 -58.91
N PHE A 66 -31.15 -38.61 -60.06
CA PHE A 66 -32.01 -38.29 -61.17
C PHE A 66 -32.37 -39.50 -62.05
N ALA A 67 -31.65 -40.63 -61.94
CA ALA A 67 -31.96 -41.84 -62.70
C ALA A 67 -33.31 -42.44 -62.28
N ALA A 68 -33.65 -42.36 -61.00
CA ALA A 68 -34.93 -42.85 -60.47
C ALA A 68 -36.15 -42.20 -61.12
N TRP A 69 -36.03 -40.98 -61.63
CA TRP A 69 -37.12 -40.27 -62.31
C TRP A 69 -37.50 -40.90 -63.65
N ASN A 70 -36.56 -41.61 -64.27
CA ASN A 70 -36.72 -42.24 -65.58
C ASN A 70 -36.95 -43.76 -65.47
N TRP A 71 -37.10 -44.30 -64.26
CA TRP A 71 -37.36 -45.72 -64.06
C TRP A 71 -38.79 -46.09 -64.50
N PRO A 72 -38.97 -47.20 -65.23
CA PRO A 72 -40.28 -47.65 -65.65
C PRO A 72 -41.26 -47.83 -64.48
N PRO A 73 -42.57 -47.57 -64.66
CA PRO A 73 -43.58 -47.73 -63.60
C PRO A 73 -43.60 -49.12 -62.96
N GLU A 74 -43.17 -50.16 -63.69
CA GLU A 74 -43.09 -51.54 -63.24
C GLU A 74 -42.09 -51.75 -62.10
N VAL A 75 -41.04 -50.94 -62.03
CA VAL A 75 -39.99 -51.01 -60.99
C VAL A 75 -40.57 -50.74 -59.61
N TRP A 76 -41.51 -49.80 -59.54
CA TRP A 76 -42.17 -49.36 -58.32
C TRP A 76 -43.25 -50.34 -57.82
N LYS A 77 -43.65 -51.32 -58.65
CA LYS A 77 -44.62 -52.36 -58.29
C LYS A 77 -43.98 -53.57 -57.60
N ASN A 78 -42.65 -53.65 -57.57
CA ASN A 78 -41.94 -54.73 -56.89
C ASN A 78 -41.96 -54.54 -55.37
N GLU A 79 -42.39 -55.58 -54.65
CA GLU A 79 -42.53 -55.58 -53.19
C GLU A 79 -41.20 -55.30 -52.47
N THR A 80 -40.08 -55.70 -53.05
CA THR A 80 -38.74 -55.44 -52.50
C THR A 80 -38.37 -53.96 -52.61
N VAL A 81 -38.70 -53.33 -53.75
CA VAL A 81 -38.44 -51.89 -53.97
C VAL A 81 -39.36 -51.04 -53.10
N SER A 82 -40.64 -51.39 -52.99
CA SER A 82 -41.59 -50.63 -52.16
C SER A 82 -41.20 -50.67 -50.67
N ARG A 83 -40.85 -51.85 -50.13
CA ARG A 83 -40.33 -51.97 -48.76
C ARG A 83 -39.03 -51.20 -48.54
N THR A 84 -38.13 -51.22 -49.52
CA THR A 84 -36.86 -50.46 -49.44
C THR A 84 -37.13 -48.96 -49.45
N LEU A 85 -38.10 -48.49 -50.23
CA LEU A 85 -38.53 -47.09 -50.27
C LEU A 85 -39.12 -46.65 -48.92
N GLU A 86 -40.01 -47.44 -48.34
CA GLU A 86 -40.61 -47.17 -47.01
C GLU A 86 -39.54 -47.06 -45.91
N ASN A 87 -38.60 -48.01 -45.90
CA ASN A 87 -37.47 -48.00 -44.96
C ASN A 87 -36.58 -46.76 -45.18
N SER A 88 -36.29 -46.41 -46.43
CA SER A 88 -35.45 -45.26 -46.78
C SER A 88 -36.10 -43.94 -46.36
N LEU A 89 -37.41 -43.78 -46.57
CA LEU A 89 -38.16 -42.61 -46.11
C LEU A 89 -38.15 -42.51 -44.57
N THR A 90 -38.25 -43.65 -43.89
CA THR A 90 -38.19 -43.71 -42.43
C THR A 90 -36.81 -43.30 -41.91
N PHE A 91 -35.72 -43.81 -42.49
CA PHE A 91 -34.35 -43.43 -42.13
C PHE A 91 -34.03 -41.97 -42.48
N PHE A 92 -34.55 -41.48 -43.60
CA PHE A 92 -34.43 -40.10 -44.03
C PHE A 92 -35.08 -39.13 -43.03
N ALA A 93 -36.24 -39.48 -42.46
CA ALA A 93 -36.94 -38.63 -41.51
C ALA A 93 -36.42 -38.76 -40.07
N ALA A 94 -36.10 -39.98 -39.61
CA ALA A 94 -35.82 -40.26 -38.21
C ALA A 94 -34.54 -39.61 -37.68
N VAL A 95 -33.45 -39.65 -38.46
CA VAL A 95 -32.14 -39.15 -38.01
C VAL A 95 -32.08 -37.61 -37.97
N PRO A 96 -32.56 -36.86 -38.98
CA PRO A 96 -32.66 -35.40 -38.88
C PRO A 96 -33.59 -34.94 -37.76
N LEU A 97 -34.70 -35.66 -37.51
CA LEU A 97 -35.59 -35.36 -36.39
C LEU A 97 -34.89 -35.54 -35.04
N LEU A 98 -34.13 -36.63 -34.87
CA LEU A 98 -33.36 -36.88 -33.66
C LEU A 98 -32.24 -35.84 -33.47
N LEU A 99 -31.51 -35.49 -34.54
CA LEU A 99 -30.52 -34.41 -34.52
C LEU A 99 -31.14 -33.06 -34.19
N PHE A 100 -32.32 -32.75 -34.73
CA PHE A 100 -33.06 -31.53 -34.43
C PHE A 100 -33.49 -31.48 -32.97
N ILE A 101 -33.98 -32.59 -32.41
CA ILE A 101 -34.34 -32.70 -31.00
C ILE A 101 -33.11 -32.50 -30.11
N VAL A 102 -31.96 -33.10 -30.45
CA VAL A 102 -30.69 -32.92 -29.72
C VAL A 102 -30.19 -31.47 -29.80
N CYS A 103 -30.24 -30.85 -30.98
CA CYS A 103 -29.85 -29.45 -31.18
C CYS A 103 -30.79 -28.48 -30.44
N MET A 104 -32.10 -28.73 -30.43
CA MET A 104 -33.08 -27.98 -29.64
C MET A 104 -32.88 -28.15 -28.14
N ALA A 105 -32.52 -29.35 -27.68
CA ALA A 105 -32.18 -29.59 -26.29
C ALA A 105 -30.88 -28.86 -25.89
N ALA A 106 -29.89 -28.78 -26.78
CA ALA A 106 -28.64 -28.06 -26.56
C ALA A 106 -28.80 -26.52 -26.62
N SER A 107 -29.69 -26.01 -27.49
CA SER A 107 -29.94 -24.57 -27.67
C SER A 107 -30.79 -23.94 -26.57
N ARG A 108 -31.46 -24.76 -25.74
CA ARG A 108 -32.25 -24.32 -24.57
C ARG A 108 -31.42 -23.76 -23.41
N ASN A 109 -30.09 -23.73 -23.52
CA ASN A 109 -29.27 -23.00 -22.55
C ASN A 109 -29.45 -21.48 -22.76
N GLN A 110 -30.35 -20.89 -21.99
CA GLN A 110 -30.46 -19.44 -21.87
C GLN A 110 -29.10 -18.88 -21.42
N GLY A 111 -28.55 -17.94 -22.20
CA GLY A 111 -27.34 -17.21 -21.83
C GLY A 111 -27.63 -16.30 -20.65
N ALA A 112 -26.80 -16.36 -19.63
CA ALA A 112 -26.86 -15.45 -18.49
C ALA A 112 -25.93 -14.26 -18.72
N ILE A 113 -26.35 -13.05 -18.37
CA ILE A 113 -25.48 -11.87 -18.41
C ILE A 113 -24.71 -11.83 -17.09
N ARG A 114 -23.41 -12.11 -17.14
CA ARG A 114 -22.56 -12.32 -15.94
C ARG A 114 -22.13 -11.01 -15.25
N ASP A 115 -22.58 -9.88 -15.76
CA ASP A 115 -22.10 -8.54 -15.46
C ASP A 115 -23.24 -7.50 -15.37
N LEU A 116 -24.50 -7.95 -15.36
CA LEU A 116 -25.70 -7.09 -15.36
C LEU A 116 -25.74 -6.07 -14.22
N HIS A 117 -25.40 -6.51 -13.00
CA HIS A 117 -25.46 -5.70 -11.78
C HIS A 117 -24.10 -5.17 -11.33
N GLY A 118 -23.03 -5.57 -12.01
CA GLY A 118 -21.66 -5.26 -11.62
C GLY A 118 -20.67 -6.32 -12.10
N SER A 119 -19.48 -5.85 -12.45
CA SER A 119 -18.39 -6.63 -13.04
C SER A 119 -17.21 -6.84 -12.08
N ALA A 120 -17.36 -6.50 -10.79
CA ALA A 120 -16.29 -6.61 -9.83
C ALA A 120 -15.77 -8.06 -9.73
N SER A 121 -14.45 -8.22 -9.76
CA SER A 121 -13.77 -9.50 -9.60
C SER A 121 -12.35 -9.28 -9.07
N PHE A 122 -11.77 -10.30 -8.47
CA PHE A 122 -10.36 -10.23 -8.06
C PHE A 122 -9.44 -10.31 -9.27
N ALA A 123 -8.35 -9.56 -9.20
CA ALA A 123 -7.35 -9.50 -10.25
C ALA A 123 -6.75 -10.88 -10.53
N THR A 124 -6.68 -11.19 -11.82
CA THR A 124 -6.01 -12.36 -12.37
C THR A 124 -4.50 -12.14 -12.41
N LYS A 125 -3.73 -13.23 -12.56
CA LYS A 125 -2.27 -13.16 -12.73
C LYS A 125 -1.84 -12.23 -13.87
N GLN A 126 -2.62 -12.17 -14.95
CA GLN A 126 -2.31 -11.29 -16.09
C GLN A 126 -2.52 -9.82 -15.73
N GLU A 127 -3.65 -9.47 -15.11
CA GLU A 127 -3.91 -8.09 -14.66
C GLU A 127 -2.86 -7.64 -13.63
N ILE A 128 -2.49 -8.49 -12.67
CA ILE A 128 -1.41 -8.18 -11.70
C ILE A 128 -0.07 -7.95 -12.40
N LYS A 129 0.21 -8.70 -13.48
CA LYS A 129 1.40 -8.49 -14.30
C LYS A 129 1.35 -7.15 -15.06
N GLU A 130 0.18 -6.78 -15.58
CA GLU A 130 -0.04 -5.50 -16.26
C GLU A 130 0.08 -4.31 -15.28
N MET A 131 -0.28 -4.50 -14.01
CA MET A 131 0.00 -3.54 -12.92
C MET A 131 1.50 -3.42 -12.58
N GLY A 132 2.37 -4.27 -13.13
CA GLY A 132 3.82 -4.25 -12.90
C GLY A 132 4.29 -4.88 -11.58
N TYR A 133 3.42 -5.52 -10.80
CA TYR A 133 3.74 -5.93 -9.43
C TYR A 133 4.75 -7.09 -9.33
N PHE A 134 4.94 -7.84 -10.42
CA PHE A 134 5.94 -8.89 -10.51
C PHE A 134 7.31 -8.39 -10.98
N GLY A 135 7.51 -7.07 -11.14
CA GLY A 135 8.75 -6.49 -11.65
C GLY A 135 9.96 -6.62 -10.72
N GLY A 136 9.72 -6.88 -9.42
CA GLY A 136 10.81 -7.15 -8.47
C GLY A 136 11.50 -5.92 -7.90
N GLU A 137 10.95 -4.72 -8.10
CA GLU A 137 11.52 -3.45 -7.60
C GLU A 137 10.53 -2.66 -6.74
N GLY A 138 11.05 -1.76 -5.90
CA GLY A 138 10.23 -0.89 -5.06
C GLY A 138 9.79 -1.54 -3.75
N VAL A 139 8.71 -1.05 -3.17
CA VAL A 139 8.23 -1.48 -1.85
C VAL A 139 7.31 -2.69 -1.95
N TYR A 140 7.25 -3.53 -0.91
CA TYR A 140 6.32 -4.65 -0.91
C TYR A 140 4.91 -4.18 -0.59
N VAL A 141 3.94 -4.71 -1.33
CA VAL A 141 2.51 -4.43 -1.11
C VAL A 141 1.72 -5.69 -0.73
N GLY A 142 2.39 -6.84 -0.70
CA GLY A 142 1.84 -8.14 -0.31
C GLY A 142 2.36 -9.26 -1.22
N GLY A 143 1.80 -10.45 -1.11
CA GLY A 143 2.08 -11.59 -1.96
C GLY A 143 0.82 -12.12 -2.64
N TRP A 144 1.00 -12.90 -3.71
CA TRP A 144 -0.09 -13.54 -4.44
C TRP A 144 0.14 -15.03 -4.58
N TRP A 145 -0.88 -15.84 -4.28
CA TRP A 145 -0.77 -17.29 -4.33
C TRP A 145 -0.99 -17.83 -5.74
N ASP A 146 0.08 -18.28 -6.39
CA ASP A 146 -0.02 -18.96 -7.68
C ASP A 146 -0.47 -20.41 -7.47
N ARG A 147 -1.77 -20.65 -7.64
CA ARG A 147 -2.38 -21.99 -7.50
C ARG A 147 -1.76 -23.05 -8.42
N LYS A 148 -1.27 -22.66 -9.61
CA LYS A 148 -0.68 -23.62 -10.57
C LYS A 148 0.74 -23.98 -10.15
N ALA A 149 1.54 -22.98 -9.79
CA ALA A 149 2.92 -23.18 -9.35
C ALA A 149 3.04 -23.60 -7.87
N ARG A 150 1.94 -23.57 -7.12
CA ARG A 150 1.86 -23.82 -5.68
C ARG A 150 2.91 -23.04 -4.88
N LYS A 151 3.05 -21.76 -5.21
CA LYS A 151 4.01 -20.86 -4.56
C LYS A 151 3.44 -19.46 -4.43
N GLN A 152 3.91 -18.76 -3.41
CA GLN A 152 3.64 -17.35 -3.26
C GLN A 152 4.59 -16.54 -4.16
N LEU A 153 4.04 -15.56 -4.86
CA LEU A 153 4.78 -14.57 -5.64
C LEU A 153 4.76 -13.24 -4.89
N TYR A 154 5.87 -12.52 -4.89
CA TYR A 154 5.91 -11.17 -4.32
C TYR A 154 5.17 -10.18 -5.20
N LEU A 155 4.49 -9.24 -4.56
CA LEU A 155 3.94 -8.05 -5.19
C LEU A 155 4.75 -6.85 -4.69
N ARG A 156 5.46 -6.20 -5.61
CA ARG A 156 6.25 -5.00 -5.32
C ARG A 156 5.80 -3.84 -6.20
N HIS A 157 5.74 -2.66 -5.61
CA HIS A 157 5.35 -1.45 -6.30
C HIS A 157 6.50 -0.44 -6.35
N ASN A 158 6.98 -0.14 -7.55
CA ASN A 158 8.08 0.80 -7.79
C ASN A 158 7.64 2.19 -8.27
N GLY A 159 6.36 2.39 -8.57
CA GLY A 159 5.82 3.67 -9.04
C GLY A 159 5.85 4.77 -7.97
N PRO A 160 5.67 6.04 -8.35
CA PRO A 160 5.68 7.19 -7.43
C PRO A 160 4.51 7.18 -6.43
N GLU A 161 3.43 6.46 -6.73
CA GLU A 161 2.17 6.46 -6.00
C GLU A 161 2.32 6.04 -4.54
N HIS A 162 1.70 6.78 -3.63
CA HIS A 162 1.78 6.52 -2.19
C HIS A 162 0.90 5.35 -1.75
N ILE A 163 1.27 4.75 -0.62
CA ILE A 163 0.60 3.59 -0.04
C ILE A 163 -0.05 3.98 1.28
N LEU A 164 -1.30 3.56 1.45
CA LEU A 164 -2.01 3.59 2.73
C LEU A 164 -2.33 2.15 3.16
N CYS A 165 -1.89 1.74 4.33
CA CYS A 165 -2.11 0.40 4.87
C CYS A 165 -2.98 0.45 6.13
N PHE A 166 -4.14 -0.22 6.08
CA PHE A 166 -5.00 -0.49 7.23
C PHE A 166 -4.57 -1.80 7.87
N ALA A 167 -3.89 -1.70 9.01
CA ALA A 167 -3.31 -2.84 9.70
C ALA A 167 -3.52 -2.71 11.22
N PRO A 168 -4.55 -3.40 11.76
CA PRO A 168 -4.78 -3.44 13.20
C PRO A 168 -3.57 -3.94 13.98
N THR A 169 -3.57 -3.71 15.30
CA THR A 169 -2.53 -4.25 16.19
C THR A 169 -2.43 -5.77 16.06
N ARG A 170 -1.20 -6.29 16.11
CA ARG A 170 -0.89 -7.73 15.95
C ARG A 170 -1.30 -8.35 14.60
N SER A 171 -1.69 -7.57 13.60
CA SER A 171 -2.01 -8.08 12.27
C SER A 171 -0.80 -8.57 11.45
N GLY A 172 0.43 -8.41 11.95
CA GLY A 172 1.64 -8.84 11.25
C GLY A 172 2.21 -7.82 10.25
N LYS A 173 1.84 -6.53 10.34
CA LYS A 173 2.37 -5.46 9.46
C LYS A 173 3.90 -5.38 9.41
N GLY A 174 4.56 -5.47 10.58
CA GLY A 174 6.01 -5.44 10.69
C GLY A 174 6.66 -6.58 9.91
N VAL A 175 6.24 -7.81 10.20
CA VAL A 175 6.81 -9.02 9.59
C VAL A 175 6.40 -9.25 8.14
N GLY A 176 5.29 -8.65 7.69
CA GLY A 176 4.63 -8.93 6.41
C GLY A 176 4.88 -7.90 5.31
N LEU A 177 5.16 -6.64 5.66
CA LEU A 177 5.27 -5.52 4.72
C LEU A 177 6.46 -4.61 5.02
N ILE A 178 6.63 -4.20 6.29
CA ILE A 178 7.64 -3.22 6.69
C ILE A 178 9.05 -3.79 6.56
N LEU A 179 9.36 -4.89 7.27
CA LEU A 179 10.68 -5.52 7.22
C LEU A 179 11.06 -5.96 5.81
N PRO A 180 10.19 -6.67 5.02
CA PRO A 180 10.50 -6.98 3.63
C PRO A 180 10.86 -5.75 2.79
N THR A 181 10.14 -4.64 3.00
CA THR A 181 10.37 -3.37 2.29
C THR A 181 11.71 -2.75 2.68
N LEU A 182 11.97 -2.58 3.97
CA LEU A 182 13.22 -1.98 4.46
C LEU A 182 14.45 -2.81 4.06
N LEU A 183 14.36 -4.13 4.11
CA LEU A 183 15.46 -5.03 3.69
C LEU A 183 15.71 -5.07 2.17
N SER A 184 14.88 -4.41 1.35
CA SER A 184 14.96 -4.49 -0.12
C SER A 184 14.89 -3.15 -0.84
N TRP A 185 14.60 -2.07 -0.13
CA TRP A 185 14.58 -0.74 -0.69
C TRP A 185 16.02 -0.25 -0.89
N PRO A 186 16.42 0.13 -2.11
CA PRO A 186 17.83 0.44 -2.40
C PRO A 186 18.23 1.88 -2.06
N ASP A 187 17.25 2.79 -1.97
CA ASP A 187 17.49 4.21 -1.72
C ASP A 187 17.35 4.56 -0.22
N SER A 188 17.30 5.84 0.11
CA SER A 188 17.17 6.31 1.49
C SER A 188 15.79 6.06 2.10
N THR A 189 15.74 5.97 3.43
CA THR A 189 14.51 5.80 4.21
C THR A 189 14.45 6.73 5.42
N VAL A 190 13.26 7.25 5.72
CA VAL A 190 12.92 7.77 7.06
C VAL A 190 11.82 6.89 7.61
N VAL A 191 12.06 6.27 8.76
CA VAL A 191 11.16 5.29 9.38
C VAL A 191 10.73 5.80 10.75
N LEU A 192 9.42 5.96 10.96
CA LEU A 192 8.87 6.10 12.33
C LEU A 192 8.79 4.71 12.96
N ASP A 193 9.58 4.47 14.01
CA ASP A 193 9.76 3.16 14.63
C ASP A 193 9.49 3.23 16.15
N ILE A 194 8.23 3.06 16.54
CA ILE A 194 7.80 3.20 17.95
C ILE A 194 8.44 2.16 18.90
N LYS A 195 9.05 1.09 18.38
CA LYS A 195 9.63 0.05 19.22
C LYS A 195 11.12 -0.18 19.01
N GLY A 196 11.71 0.45 18.00
CA GLY A 196 13.06 0.13 17.56
C GLY A 196 13.19 -1.25 16.88
N GLU A 197 12.08 -1.97 16.66
CA GLU A 197 12.07 -3.31 16.07
C GLU A 197 12.54 -3.25 14.60
N ASN A 198 12.15 -2.21 13.86
CA ASN A 198 12.56 -2.05 12.47
C ASN A 198 14.06 -1.78 12.39
N HIS A 199 14.59 -0.91 13.24
CA HIS A 199 16.04 -0.67 13.33
C HIS A 199 16.79 -1.95 13.69
N ALA A 200 16.35 -2.66 14.74
CA ALA A 200 17.02 -3.86 15.24
C ALA A 200 17.12 -4.97 14.19
N HIS A 201 16.09 -5.15 13.35
CA HIS A 201 16.05 -6.23 12.36
C HIS A 201 16.69 -5.90 11.00
N THR A 202 16.92 -4.62 10.70
CA THR A 202 17.31 -4.21 9.33
C THR A 202 18.60 -3.41 9.25
N SER A 203 19.00 -2.72 10.32
CA SER A 203 20.22 -1.89 10.36
C SER A 203 21.46 -2.66 9.91
N GLY A 204 21.62 -3.87 10.43
CA GLY A 204 22.78 -4.70 10.13
C GLY A 204 22.91 -5.04 8.64
N TRP A 205 21.82 -5.51 8.03
CA TRP A 205 21.80 -5.79 6.60
C TRP A 205 22.09 -4.54 5.78
N LEU A 206 21.41 -3.43 6.08
CA LEU A 206 21.57 -2.17 5.35
C LEU A 206 23.01 -1.67 5.40
N ALA A 207 23.66 -1.72 6.58
CA ALA A 207 25.07 -1.37 6.73
C ALA A 207 25.98 -2.28 5.88
N SER A 208 25.71 -3.59 5.82
CA SER A 208 26.46 -4.53 4.98
C SER A 208 26.32 -4.24 3.47
N GLN A 209 25.25 -3.56 3.06
CA GLN A 209 25.04 -3.12 1.68
C GLN A 209 25.68 -1.75 1.37
N GLY A 210 26.39 -1.15 2.34
CA GLY A 210 27.06 0.14 2.18
C GLY A 210 26.18 1.35 2.47
N ASN A 211 25.00 1.16 3.06
CA ASN A 211 24.13 2.26 3.47
C ASN A 211 24.59 2.86 4.81
N ARG A 212 24.40 4.17 4.97
CA ARG A 212 24.56 4.82 6.27
C ARG A 212 23.28 4.65 7.08
N VAL A 213 23.38 4.06 8.27
CA VAL A 213 22.24 3.81 9.16
C VAL A 213 22.32 4.76 10.35
N LEU A 214 21.24 5.50 10.59
CA LEU A 214 21.12 6.48 11.67
C LEU A 214 19.93 6.12 12.55
N ARG A 215 20.11 6.20 13.88
CA ARG A 215 19.05 6.03 14.87
C ARG A 215 18.92 7.32 15.65
N PHE A 216 17.82 8.03 15.48
CA PHE A 216 17.46 9.18 16.30
C PHE A 216 16.39 8.79 17.30
N ASP A 217 16.76 8.80 18.57
CA ASP A 217 15.90 8.58 19.72
C ASP A 217 16.12 9.73 20.71
N PRO A 218 15.22 10.73 20.73
CA PRO A 218 15.40 11.91 21.56
C PRO A 218 15.45 11.61 23.06
N ALA A 219 14.87 10.50 23.51
CA ALA A 219 14.81 10.11 24.92
C ALA A 219 15.86 9.05 25.30
N ASP A 220 16.79 8.71 24.39
CA ASP A 220 17.85 7.73 24.66
C ASP A 220 18.88 8.28 25.66
N ASP A 221 18.82 7.75 26.88
CA ASP A 221 19.70 8.08 28.00
C ASP A 221 21.06 7.34 27.95
N SER A 222 21.25 6.44 27.00
CA SER A 222 22.54 5.81 26.73
C SER A 222 23.50 6.72 25.95
N PHE A 223 23.00 7.85 25.43
CA PHE A 223 23.74 8.80 24.59
C PHE A 223 24.33 8.19 23.31
N GLN A 224 23.71 7.12 22.80
CA GLN A 224 24.08 6.47 21.54
C GLN A 224 23.21 6.92 20.35
N SER A 225 22.18 7.73 20.61
CA SER A 225 21.36 8.32 19.56
C SER A 225 22.19 9.26 18.68
N THR A 226 21.98 9.16 17.37
CA THR A 226 22.32 10.23 16.42
C THR A 226 21.62 11.51 16.86
N ARG A 227 22.26 12.66 16.75
CA ARG A 227 21.72 13.95 17.18
C ARG A 227 21.11 14.71 16.02
N TYR A 228 20.05 15.46 16.31
CA TYR A 228 19.40 16.34 15.37
C TYR A 228 18.96 17.64 16.06
N ASN A 229 19.53 18.77 15.67
CA ASN A 229 19.15 20.08 16.18
C ASN A 229 18.21 20.78 15.18
N PRO A 230 16.92 20.97 15.50
CA PRO A 230 15.97 21.63 14.60
C PRO A 230 16.37 23.06 14.21
N LEU A 231 17.15 23.76 15.04
CA LEU A 231 17.57 25.12 14.76
C LEU A 231 18.72 25.21 13.75
N GLU A 232 19.51 24.15 13.57
CA GLU A 232 20.55 24.09 12.53
C GLU A 232 19.96 24.00 11.12
N GLU A 233 18.75 23.44 11.02
CA GLU A 233 17.97 23.41 9.79
C GLU A 233 17.29 24.74 9.46
N VAL A 234 17.55 25.84 10.19
CA VAL A 234 17.05 27.18 9.84
C VAL A 234 18.06 27.88 8.93
N ARG A 235 17.62 28.40 7.78
CA ARG A 235 18.49 29.16 6.86
C ARG A 235 18.67 30.60 7.32
N ILE A 236 19.46 30.78 8.37
CA ILE A 236 19.72 32.09 8.98
C ILE A 236 20.29 33.11 8.00
N ASN A 237 21.03 32.66 6.98
CA ASN A 237 21.66 33.48 5.95
C ASN A 237 20.79 33.73 4.71
N SER A 238 19.47 33.51 4.78
CA SER A 238 18.58 33.63 3.62
C SER A 238 17.26 34.36 3.92
N GLY A 239 16.57 34.82 2.87
CA GLY A 239 15.21 35.37 2.96
C GLY A 239 14.15 34.40 3.50
N ARG A 240 14.49 33.14 3.74
CA ARG A 240 13.59 32.12 4.30
C ARG A 240 13.70 31.98 5.82
N CYS A 241 14.69 32.61 6.46
CA CYS A 241 14.95 32.51 7.90
C CYS A 241 13.68 32.71 8.75
N ILE A 242 12.99 33.83 8.55
CA ILE A 242 11.78 34.17 9.33
C ILE A 242 10.68 33.14 9.11
N SER A 243 10.47 32.65 7.88
CA SER A 243 9.47 31.62 7.61
C SER A 243 9.82 30.28 8.24
N ASP A 244 11.09 29.90 8.25
CA ASP A 244 11.57 28.66 8.90
C ASP A 244 11.30 28.74 10.41
N ILE A 245 11.61 29.88 11.03
CA ILE A 245 11.40 30.13 12.47
C ILE A 245 9.93 30.18 12.83
N GLN A 246 9.09 30.83 12.03
CA GLN A 246 7.64 30.87 12.25
C GLN A 246 7.03 29.47 12.20
N ASN A 247 7.50 28.60 11.31
CA ASN A 247 7.03 27.22 11.25
C ASN A 247 7.38 26.44 12.53
N ILE A 248 8.63 26.57 13.02
CA ILE A 248 9.05 25.96 14.29
C ILE A 248 8.23 26.52 15.46
N ALA A 249 8.08 27.85 15.54
CA ALA A 249 7.30 28.52 16.56
C ALA A 249 5.85 28.03 16.60
N SER A 250 5.21 27.89 15.43
CA SER A 250 3.85 27.37 15.34
C SER A 250 3.73 25.94 15.87
N MET A 251 4.72 25.07 15.63
CA MET A 251 4.65 23.66 16.04
C MET A 251 4.90 23.46 17.53
N VAL A 252 5.76 24.30 18.12
CA VAL A 252 5.98 24.31 19.57
C VAL A 252 4.73 24.82 20.28
N LEU A 253 4.09 25.89 19.79
CA LEU A 253 2.93 26.52 20.42
C LEU A 253 1.60 25.80 20.17
N ASP A 254 1.54 24.96 19.15
CA ASP A 254 0.41 24.06 18.88
C ASP A 254 0.94 22.62 18.78
N PRO A 255 1.22 21.95 19.92
CA PRO A 255 1.85 20.62 19.96
C PRO A 255 0.95 19.49 19.43
N ASN A 256 -0.37 19.71 19.30
CA ASN A 256 -1.33 18.72 18.80
C ASN A 256 -1.77 18.93 17.34
N GLY A 257 -1.51 20.10 16.75
CA GLY A 257 -1.89 20.39 15.36
C GLY A 257 -3.35 20.80 15.21
N GLU A 258 -3.94 21.34 16.27
CA GLU A 258 -5.32 21.82 16.28
C GLU A 258 -5.47 23.26 15.77
N GLY A 259 -4.34 23.93 15.53
CA GLY A 259 -4.25 25.35 15.26
C GLY A 259 -4.14 26.19 16.53
N LEU A 260 -3.65 27.42 16.38
CA LEU A 260 -3.55 28.41 17.46
C LEU A 260 -4.96 28.94 17.79
N LYS A 261 -5.81 28.13 18.45
CA LYS A 261 -7.18 28.51 18.83
C LYS A 261 -7.19 29.52 19.98
N ASP A 262 -6.30 29.33 20.95
CA ASP A 262 -6.23 30.15 22.16
C ASP A 262 -5.61 31.52 21.90
N HIS A 263 -6.22 32.57 22.46
CA HIS A 263 -5.70 33.93 22.42
C HIS A 263 -4.22 33.99 22.88
N TRP A 264 -3.89 33.22 23.90
CA TRP A 264 -2.53 33.13 24.46
C TRP A 264 -1.53 32.50 23.51
N ASN A 265 -1.93 31.48 22.74
CA ASN A 265 -1.07 30.87 21.73
C ASN A 265 -0.81 31.83 20.55
N LYS A 266 -1.82 32.63 20.16
CA LYS A 266 -1.64 33.69 19.14
C LYS A 266 -0.73 34.82 19.63
N ALA A 267 -0.91 35.26 20.87
CA ALA A 267 -0.05 36.26 21.49
C ALA A 267 1.38 35.75 21.63
N ALA A 268 1.57 34.48 22.05
CA ALA A 268 2.89 33.86 22.14
C ALA A 268 3.59 33.77 20.79
N PHE A 269 2.84 33.41 19.73
CA PHE A 269 3.38 33.34 18.38
C PHE A 269 3.95 34.69 17.89
N SER A 270 3.37 35.81 18.33
CA SER A 270 3.81 37.15 17.93
C SER A 270 5.24 37.50 18.35
N PHE A 271 5.74 36.90 19.44
CA PHE A 271 7.09 37.17 19.95
C PHE A 271 8.02 35.95 19.91
N PHE A 272 7.47 34.73 19.94
CA PHE A 272 8.27 33.54 20.15
C PHE A 272 9.29 33.31 19.03
N GLY A 273 8.92 33.59 17.78
CA GLY A 273 9.87 33.55 16.67
C GLY A 273 11.01 34.56 16.81
N ALA A 274 10.75 35.76 17.35
CA ALA A 274 11.80 36.74 17.63
C ALA A 274 12.78 36.27 18.71
N VAL A 275 12.29 35.56 19.74
CA VAL A 275 13.15 34.97 20.78
C VAL A 275 14.03 33.87 20.19
N ILE A 276 13.48 32.99 19.35
CA ILE A 276 14.27 31.97 18.64
C ILE A 276 15.36 32.63 17.79
N LEU A 277 14.99 33.61 16.95
CA LEU A 277 15.94 34.30 16.07
C LEU A 277 17.03 35.03 16.85
N HIS A 278 16.65 35.76 17.90
CA HIS A 278 17.59 36.44 18.79
C HIS A 278 18.59 35.44 19.40
N CYS A 279 18.08 34.35 19.98
CA CYS A 279 18.92 33.31 20.59
C CYS A 279 19.90 32.70 19.57
N MET A 280 19.41 32.38 18.37
CA MET A 280 20.24 31.87 17.28
C MET A 280 21.37 32.83 16.88
N ILE A 281 21.06 34.11 16.68
CA ILE A 281 22.06 35.11 16.28
C ILE A 281 23.10 35.31 17.39
N VAL A 282 22.66 35.53 18.62
CA VAL A 282 23.54 35.82 19.76
C VAL A 282 24.46 34.64 20.06
N LYS A 283 23.94 33.40 20.12
CA LYS A 283 24.77 32.21 20.38
C LYS A 283 25.77 31.96 19.28
N LEU A 284 25.38 32.17 18.02
CA LEU A 284 26.30 32.00 16.90
C LEU A 284 27.38 33.10 16.87
N TYR A 285 27.02 34.34 17.23
CA TYR A 285 27.96 35.46 17.22
C TYR A 285 28.93 35.44 18.40
N GLU A 286 28.42 35.28 19.62
CA GLU A 286 29.21 35.38 20.87
C GLU A 286 29.91 34.06 21.22
N GLU A 287 29.21 32.93 21.08
CA GLU A 287 29.71 31.61 21.51
C GLU A 287 30.22 30.75 20.34
N LYS A 288 30.10 31.21 19.10
CA LYS A 288 30.54 30.50 17.87
C LYS A 288 29.97 29.08 17.74
N ARG A 289 28.74 28.86 18.22
CA ARG A 289 28.01 27.59 18.11
C ARG A 289 26.55 27.82 17.73
N HIS A 290 25.90 26.79 17.21
CA HIS A 290 24.46 26.83 16.97
C HIS A 290 23.68 26.88 18.29
N ALA A 291 22.59 27.67 18.30
CA ALA A 291 21.63 27.63 19.38
C ALA A 291 20.83 26.32 19.35
N THR A 292 20.35 25.92 20.51
CA THR A 292 19.49 24.75 20.70
C THR A 292 18.12 25.18 21.26
N MET A 293 17.12 24.30 21.22
CA MET A 293 15.85 24.58 21.89
C MET A 293 16.00 24.75 23.41
N TYR A 294 17.03 24.14 24.01
CA TYR A 294 17.41 24.36 25.40
C TYR A 294 17.87 25.81 25.63
N ASP A 295 18.70 26.36 24.74
CA ASP A 295 19.14 27.75 24.84
C ASP A 295 17.97 28.74 24.74
N VAL A 296 16.98 28.45 23.90
CA VAL A 296 15.78 29.28 23.73
C VAL A 296 15.01 29.36 25.05
N ILE A 297 14.75 28.23 25.71
CA ILE A 297 14.04 28.24 27.00
C ILE A 297 14.87 28.86 28.12
N MET A 298 16.19 28.66 28.15
CA MET A 298 17.06 29.33 29.12
C MET A 298 17.09 30.85 28.93
N THR A 299 17.06 31.31 27.68
CA THR A 299 16.94 32.74 27.34
C THR A 299 15.61 33.32 27.86
N MET A 300 14.51 32.55 27.81
CA MET A 300 13.22 32.97 28.34
C MET A 300 13.10 32.87 29.86
N ARG A 301 13.93 32.04 30.50
CA ARG A 301 13.91 31.77 31.95
C ARG A 301 15.02 32.50 32.71
N ASP A 302 15.80 33.37 32.07
CA ASP A 302 17.08 33.87 32.59
C ASP A 302 17.00 34.25 34.08
N PRO A 303 17.66 33.48 34.98
CA PRO A 303 17.62 33.70 36.42
C PRO A 303 18.36 34.96 36.87
N ARG A 304 19.05 35.67 35.96
CA ARG A 304 19.70 36.96 36.22
C ARG A 304 18.73 38.13 36.28
N ASP A 305 17.45 37.91 35.97
CA ASP A 305 16.37 38.88 36.21
C ASP A 305 16.04 38.97 37.71
N LEU A 306 17.03 39.42 38.50
CA LEU A 306 16.92 39.65 39.94
C LEU A 306 15.90 40.77 40.28
N GLU A 307 15.51 41.57 39.29
CA GLU A 307 14.47 42.62 39.39
C GLU A 307 13.05 42.09 39.14
N GLY A 308 12.89 40.85 38.66
CA GLY A 308 11.59 40.25 38.35
C GLY A 308 10.82 40.96 37.23
N ASN A 309 11.52 41.70 36.35
CA ASN A 309 10.89 42.46 35.29
C ASN A 309 10.83 41.65 33.99
N GLN A 310 9.67 41.06 33.72
CA GLN A 310 9.35 40.28 32.52
C GLN A 310 9.66 40.99 31.18
N LYS A 311 9.87 42.32 31.19
CA LYS A 311 10.22 43.13 30.00
C LYS A 311 11.72 43.23 29.74
N THR A 312 12.59 42.82 30.66
CA THR A 312 14.05 42.92 30.52
C THR A 312 14.55 42.20 29.28
N LEU A 313 14.12 40.95 29.06
CA LEU A 313 14.43 40.17 27.86
C LEU A 313 14.06 40.94 26.58
N PHE A 314 12.85 41.49 26.51
CA PHE A 314 12.41 42.20 25.31
C PHE A 314 13.16 43.51 25.09
N LYS A 315 13.53 44.23 26.16
CA LYS A 315 14.42 45.40 26.05
C LYS A 315 15.79 45.00 25.50
N GLN A 316 16.35 43.87 25.94
CA GLN A 316 17.60 43.33 25.42
C GLN A 316 17.48 42.95 23.94
N ILE A 317 16.42 42.23 23.55
CA ILE A 317 16.15 41.88 22.14
C ILE A 317 16.07 43.16 21.29
N ALA A 318 15.31 44.16 21.72
CA ALA A 318 15.18 45.41 20.98
C ALA A 318 16.49 46.22 20.90
N GLY A 319 17.34 46.14 21.94
CA GLY A 319 18.62 46.85 22.01
C GLY A 319 19.79 46.14 21.34
N THR A 320 19.64 44.88 20.95
CA THR A 320 20.71 44.09 20.33
C THR A 320 20.85 44.45 18.84
N ASP A 321 22.06 44.82 18.41
CA ASP A 321 22.35 45.11 17.00
C ASP A 321 22.53 43.83 16.17
N HIS A 322 21.41 43.14 15.97
CA HIS A 322 21.34 41.94 15.12
C HIS A 322 21.86 42.20 13.70
N THR A 323 21.68 43.42 13.16
CA THR A 323 22.11 43.77 11.80
C THR A 323 23.63 43.70 11.69
N ALA A 324 24.35 44.34 12.61
CA ALA A 324 25.81 44.30 12.63
C ALA A 324 26.33 42.86 12.78
N MET A 325 25.76 42.09 13.72
CA MET A 325 26.15 40.69 13.94
C MET A 325 25.97 39.83 12.68
N LEU A 326 24.82 39.96 12.00
CA LEU A 326 24.52 39.20 10.78
C LEU A 326 25.42 39.59 9.60
N LEU A 327 25.70 40.89 9.44
CA LEU A 327 26.61 41.38 8.41
C LEU A 327 28.05 40.88 8.62
N GLU A 328 28.51 40.84 9.87
CA GLU A 328 29.83 40.33 10.21
C GLU A 328 29.93 38.81 9.99
N MET A 329 28.93 38.04 10.41
CA MET A 329 28.96 36.58 10.31
C MET A 329 28.79 36.05 8.87
N PHE A 330 27.90 36.66 8.09
CA PHE A 330 27.45 36.08 6.82
C PHE A 330 27.72 36.94 5.58
N HIS A 331 28.19 38.18 5.75
CA HIS A 331 28.35 39.15 4.66
C HIS A 331 27.09 39.27 3.78
N MET A 332 25.92 39.13 4.40
CA MET A 332 24.64 39.08 3.71
C MET A 332 24.18 40.47 3.26
N ASP A 333 23.12 40.52 2.44
CA ASP A 333 22.49 41.78 2.06
C ASP A 333 22.01 42.57 3.30
N ARG A 334 22.36 43.86 3.35
CA ARG A 334 22.06 44.72 4.50
C ARG A 334 20.56 44.88 4.71
N ALA A 335 19.76 45.02 3.65
CA ALA A 335 18.32 45.17 3.80
C ALA A 335 17.69 43.90 4.38
N LEU A 336 18.20 42.72 3.99
CA LEU A 336 17.79 41.46 4.59
C LEU A 336 18.17 41.38 6.08
N ALA A 337 19.40 41.73 6.46
CA ALA A 337 19.82 41.78 7.87
C ALA A 337 18.96 42.75 8.71
N GLU A 338 18.71 43.95 8.18
CA GLU A 338 17.83 44.95 8.80
C GLU A 338 16.39 44.42 8.94
N SER A 339 15.87 43.67 7.97
CA SER A 339 14.54 43.06 8.07
C SER A 339 14.43 42.03 9.20
N MET A 340 15.50 41.25 9.44
CA MET A 340 15.58 40.27 10.53
C MET A 340 15.67 40.98 11.89
N HIS A 341 16.47 42.04 11.99
CA HIS A 341 16.49 42.91 13.18
C HIS A 341 15.11 43.52 13.45
N ASN A 342 14.47 44.08 12.42
CA ASN A 342 13.14 44.71 12.54
C ASN A 342 12.07 43.71 12.99
N TYR A 343 12.13 42.46 12.51
CA TYR A 343 11.25 41.39 12.99
C TYR A 343 11.42 41.18 14.51
N CYS A 344 12.67 41.09 15.00
CA CYS A 344 12.95 40.96 16.43
C CYS A 344 12.51 42.19 17.24
N ALA A 345 12.91 43.38 16.80
CA ALA A 345 12.66 44.64 17.49
C ALA A 345 11.17 45.00 17.53
N SER A 346 10.42 44.72 16.45
CA SER A 346 8.97 44.96 16.38
C SER A 346 8.21 44.06 17.36
N ALA A 347 8.51 42.75 17.35
CA ALA A 347 7.93 41.79 18.27
C ALA A 347 8.24 42.14 19.74
N ALA A 348 9.50 42.45 20.03
CA ALA A 348 9.92 42.87 21.36
C ALA A 348 9.26 44.18 21.82
N SER A 349 9.14 45.16 20.93
CA SER A 349 8.44 46.43 21.21
C SER A 349 6.96 46.21 21.52
N GLY A 350 6.32 45.25 20.85
CA GLY A 350 4.96 44.83 21.17
C GLY A 350 4.85 44.33 22.61
N MET A 351 5.72 43.40 23.00
CA MET A 351 5.73 42.82 24.35
C MET A 351 6.07 43.81 25.46
N ILE A 352 6.96 44.79 25.19
CA ILE A 352 7.26 45.88 26.15
C ILE A 352 6.01 46.73 26.46
N LYS A 353 5.14 46.92 25.45
CA LYS A 353 3.89 47.70 25.59
C LYS A 353 2.75 46.89 26.20
N THR A 354 2.83 45.56 26.17
CA THR A 354 1.82 44.69 26.77
C THR A 354 1.75 44.88 28.29
N PRO A 355 0.56 44.92 28.90
CA PRO A 355 0.40 44.96 30.36
C PRO A 355 1.02 43.73 31.03
N ASP A 356 1.66 43.91 32.19
CA ASP A 356 2.50 42.89 32.82
C ASP A 356 1.76 41.57 33.11
N ARG A 357 0.47 41.63 33.50
CA ARG A 357 -0.34 40.43 33.74
C ARG A 357 -0.57 39.61 32.46
N GLU A 358 -0.83 40.29 31.34
CA GLU A 358 -1.05 39.66 30.04
C GLU A 358 0.27 39.11 29.48
N LEU A 359 1.35 39.89 29.64
CA LEU A 359 2.71 39.48 29.26
C LEU A 359 3.13 38.21 29.99
N GLY A 360 2.98 38.18 31.32
CA GLY A 360 3.33 37.03 32.15
C GLY A 360 2.55 35.77 31.81
N SER A 361 1.25 35.90 31.53
CA SER A 361 0.40 34.79 31.06
C SER A 361 0.90 34.22 29.72
N THR A 362 1.28 35.12 28.79
CA THR A 362 1.76 34.73 27.46
C THR A 362 3.13 34.05 27.51
N ILE A 363 4.09 34.60 28.29
CA ILE A 363 5.41 33.99 28.50
C ILE A 363 5.28 32.62 29.16
N SER A 364 4.44 32.52 30.21
CA SER A 364 4.22 31.25 30.93
C SER A 364 3.70 30.16 29.99
N THR A 365 2.77 30.51 29.09
CA THR A 365 2.25 29.59 28.07
C THR A 365 3.36 29.08 27.15
N ALA A 366 4.23 29.97 26.65
CA ALA A 366 5.37 29.58 25.82
C ALA A 366 6.38 28.70 26.57
N ILE A 367 6.68 29.01 27.84
CA ILE A 367 7.59 28.22 28.68
C ILE A 367 7.07 26.81 28.92
N VAL A 368 5.76 26.64 29.15
CA VAL A 368 5.14 25.32 29.33
C VAL A 368 5.33 24.47 28.07
N ASN A 369 5.09 25.05 26.89
CA ASN A 369 5.27 24.37 25.60
C ASN A 369 6.73 24.03 25.27
N LEU A 370 7.70 24.72 25.89
CA LEU A 370 9.13 24.44 25.76
C LEU A 370 9.68 23.48 26.83
N SER A 371 8.89 23.11 27.83
CA SER A 371 9.37 22.35 29.00
C SER A 371 10.06 21.04 28.62
N LEU A 372 9.63 20.40 27.52
CA LEU A 372 10.28 19.24 26.91
C LEU A 372 11.79 19.40 26.77
N TYR A 373 12.23 20.55 26.27
CA TYR A 373 13.62 20.80 25.92
C TYR A 373 14.51 21.09 27.13
N THR A 374 13.95 21.14 28.34
CA THR A 374 14.73 21.24 29.59
C THR A 374 15.17 19.89 30.14
N ASP A 375 14.61 18.80 29.61
CA ASP A 375 15.07 17.46 29.93
C ASP A 375 16.51 17.28 29.44
N PRO A 376 17.47 16.88 30.31
CA PRO A 376 18.89 16.82 29.96
C PRO A 376 19.19 15.77 28.88
N VAL A 377 18.43 14.68 28.81
CA VAL A 377 18.60 13.64 27.80
C VAL A 377 18.15 14.18 26.44
N VAL A 378 16.96 14.78 26.40
CA VAL A 378 16.45 15.40 25.17
C VAL A 378 17.38 16.53 24.71
N ALA A 379 17.75 17.44 25.61
CA ALA A 379 18.63 18.57 25.31
C ALA A 379 19.98 18.12 24.74
N HIS A 380 20.55 17.01 25.21
CA HIS A 380 21.75 16.42 24.63
C HIS A 380 21.50 15.90 23.21
N ASN A 381 20.46 15.08 23.02
CA ASN A 381 20.15 14.43 21.75
C ASN A 381 19.69 15.42 20.65
N ILE A 382 19.26 16.63 21.02
CA ILE A 382 18.98 17.74 20.09
C ILE A 382 20.01 18.87 20.14
N GLY A 383 21.16 18.65 20.80
CA GLY A 383 22.16 19.68 21.05
C GLY A 383 23.05 20.02 19.85
N ALA A 384 23.05 19.17 18.82
CA ALA A 384 23.78 19.31 17.57
C ALA A 384 23.10 18.47 16.48
N SER A 385 23.51 18.59 15.22
CA SER A 385 23.09 17.67 14.15
C SER A 385 24.27 16.84 13.64
N ASP A 386 24.09 15.53 13.57
CA ASP A 386 25.07 14.61 12.96
C ASP A 386 24.77 14.36 11.45
N PHE A 387 23.65 14.91 10.96
CA PHE A 387 23.24 14.91 9.55
C PHE A 387 22.35 16.12 9.27
N HIS A 388 22.32 16.57 8.02
CA HIS A 388 21.34 17.53 7.54
C HIS A 388 20.24 16.83 6.75
N ILE A 389 19.06 17.44 6.70
CA ILE A 389 17.91 16.87 5.99
C ILE A 389 18.21 16.61 4.50
N ALA A 390 18.98 17.51 3.86
CA ALA A 390 19.36 17.34 2.46
C ALA A 390 20.20 16.07 2.23
N ASP A 391 21.01 15.66 3.21
CA ASP A 391 21.86 14.48 3.12
C ASP A 391 21.03 13.21 2.90
N LEU A 392 19.79 13.17 3.39
CA LEU A 392 18.88 12.03 3.21
C LEU A 392 18.63 11.73 1.73
N MET A 393 18.77 12.71 0.82
CA MET A 393 18.52 12.52 -0.61
C MET A 393 19.71 12.88 -1.52
N ASP A 394 20.72 13.59 -1.00
CA ASP A 394 21.86 14.09 -1.80
C ASP A 394 23.26 13.60 -1.35
N SER A 395 23.33 12.73 -0.36
CA SER A 395 24.61 12.09 0.01
C SER A 395 25.05 11.03 -1.01
N GLU A 396 26.32 10.66 -0.98
CA GLU A 396 26.86 9.62 -1.88
C GLU A 396 26.26 8.24 -1.57
N GLN A 397 26.13 7.90 -0.29
CA GLN A 397 25.53 6.66 0.20
C GLN A 397 24.06 6.87 0.55
N ALA A 398 23.19 5.86 0.37
CA ALA A 398 21.82 5.96 0.85
C ALA A 398 21.77 6.02 2.39
N ILE A 399 20.92 6.88 2.94
CA ILE A 399 20.77 7.07 4.39
C ILE A 399 19.46 6.44 4.87
N ASN A 400 19.53 5.62 5.91
CA ASN A 400 18.39 4.99 6.55
C ASN A 400 18.26 5.55 7.97
N LEU A 401 17.35 6.51 8.15
CA LEU A 401 17.08 7.15 9.44
C LEU A 401 15.88 6.51 10.13
N TYR A 402 16.10 6.02 11.34
CA TYR A 402 15.07 5.49 12.24
C TYR A 402 14.76 6.51 13.31
N LEU A 403 13.51 6.98 13.36
CA LEU A 403 12.96 7.80 14.42
C LEU A 403 12.39 6.85 15.48
N VAL A 404 13.22 6.48 16.46
CA VAL A 404 12.90 5.50 17.49
C VAL A 404 12.30 6.19 18.70
N ILE A 405 11.11 5.74 19.13
CA ILE A 405 10.37 6.42 20.19
C ILE A 405 9.57 5.44 21.01
N SER A 406 9.93 5.27 22.27
CA SER A 406 9.15 4.43 23.20
C SER A 406 7.68 4.86 23.24
N PRO A 407 6.72 3.92 23.33
CA PRO A 407 5.31 4.24 23.54
C PRO A 407 5.05 5.15 24.76
N ALA A 408 5.92 5.10 25.77
CA ALA A 408 5.82 5.94 26.96
C ALA A 408 6.12 7.43 26.68
N ASP A 409 6.94 7.71 25.67
CA ASP A 409 7.43 9.05 25.36
C ASP A 409 6.74 9.68 24.15
N ILE A 410 5.86 8.94 23.46
CA ILE A 410 5.29 9.36 22.18
C ILE A 410 4.51 10.68 22.26
N ASP A 411 3.66 10.84 23.27
CA ASP A 411 2.90 12.08 23.48
C ASP A 411 3.84 13.24 23.83
N ARG A 412 4.86 12.96 24.65
CA ARG A 412 5.84 13.94 25.13
C ARG A 412 6.74 14.44 24.00
N LEU A 413 7.22 13.55 23.14
CA LEU A 413 8.14 13.83 22.03
C LEU A 413 7.44 14.26 20.74
N ARG A 414 6.11 14.09 20.64
CA ARG A 414 5.32 14.44 19.45
C ARG A 414 5.69 15.82 18.85
N PRO A 415 5.84 16.92 19.61
CA PRO A 415 6.15 18.22 19.02
C PRO A 415 7.47 18.24 18.24
N LEU A 416 8.50 17.57 18.76
CA LEU A 416 9.82 17.47 18.11
C LEU A 416 9.74 16.70 16.79
N LEU A 417 8.98 15.61 16.75
CA LEU A 417 8.77 14.83 15.53
C LEU A 417 8.02 15.61 14.47
N ARG A 418 7.03 16.41 14.89
CA ARG A 418 6.27 17.26 13.97
C ARG A 418 7.16 18.32 13.35
N ILE A 419 8.08 18.90 14.13
CA ILE A 419 9.13 19.80 13.62
C ILE A 419 10.01 19.06 12.61
N PHE A 420 10.53 17.88 12.96
CA PHE A 420 11.36 17.09 12.07
C PHE A 420 10.67 16.78 10.73
N VAL A 421 9.46 16.21 10.75
CA VAL A 421 8.72 15.84 9.53
C VAL A 421 8.37 17.08 8.69
N SER A 422 8.09 18.22 9.34
CA SER A 422 7.83 19.44 8.60
C SER A 422 9.06 20.04 7.96
N GLN A 423 10.21 20.01 8.64
CA GLN A 423 11.47 20.43 8.04
C GLN A 423 11.85 19.46 6.92
N LEU A 424 11.70 18.15 7.12
CA LEU A 424 11.97 17.11 6.13
C LEU A 424 11.24 17.40 4.81
N LEU A 425 9.91 17.54 4.87
CA LEU A 425 9.11 17.79 3.67
C LEU A 425 9.39 19.19 3.11
N GLY A 426 9.42 20.22 3.96
CA GLY A 426 9.66 21.60 3.51
C GLY A 426 11.00 21.79 2.79
N ARG A 427 12.05 21.10 3.24
CA ARG A 427 13.39 21.12 2.65
C ARG A 427 13.47 20.33 1.35
N LEU A 428 13.01 19.08 1.38
CA LEU A 428 13.17 18.16 0.26
C LEU A 428 12.21 18.45 -0.90
N THR A 429 11.17 19.28 -0.67
CA THR A 429 10.22 19.69 -1.70
C THR A 429 10.29 21.16 -2.09
N GLU A 430 11.43 21.84 -1.90
CA GLU A 430 11.53 23.28 -2.20
C GLU A 430 11.75 23.60 -3.68
N ARG A 431 12.55 22.80 -4.40
CA ARG A 431 12.99 23.09 -5.78
C ARG A 431 12.79 21.89 -6.69
N LEU A 432 12.07 22.10 -7.79
CA LEU A 432 12.07 21.20 -8.95
C LEU A 432 12.85 21.89 -10.07
N GLU A 433 13.87 21.22 -10.57
CA GLU A 433 14.55 21.66 -11.78
C GLU A 433 13.87 21.06 -13.00
N PHE A 434 13.62 21.89 -14.01
CA PHE A 434 13.03 21.46 -15.29
C PHE A 434 14.09 21.57 -16.38
N SER A 435 14.24 20.51 -17.18
CA SER A 435 15.12 20.52 -18.35
C SER A 435 14.54 19.65 -19.46
N GLN A 436 14.63 20.09 -20.73
CA GLN A 436 14.26 19.29 -21.91
C GLN A 436 12.82 18.72 -21.83
N GLY A 437 11.85 19.52 -21.39
CA GLY A 437 10.43 19.13 -21.35
C GLY A 437 10.03 18.16 -20.24
N GLY A 438 10.93 17.87 -19.28
CA GLY A 438 10.65 17.04 -18.11
C GLY A 438 11.31 17.56 -16.83
N THR A 439 10.94 16.97 -15.70
CA THR A 439 11.59 17.22 -14.40
C THR A 439 12.95 16.53 -14.39
N LYS A 440 14.02 17.30 -14.13
CA LYS A 440 15.37 16.77 -13.93
C LYS A 440 15.43 16.09 -12.56
N LYS A 441 16.13 14.96 -12.47
CA LYS A 441 16.41 14.28 -11.20
C LYS A 441 17.23 15.22 -10.30
N THR A 442 16.56 15.92 -9.38
CA THR A 442 17.17 16.91 -8.47
C THR A 442 18.01 16.23 -7.38
N TRP A 443 17.59 15.04 -6.94
CA TRP A 443 18.20 14.31 -5.82
C TRP A 443 18.89 13.03 -6.28
N ARG A 444 19.97 12.62 -5.63
CA ARG A 444 20.70 11.38 -5.94
C ARG A 444 19.87 10.14 -5.65
N HIS A 445 19.22 10.13 -4.50
CA HIS A 445 18.43 9.00 -3.98
C HIS A 445 16.94 9.34 -3.95
N ARG A 446 16.08 8.32 -4.05
CA ARG A 446 14.67 8.45 -3.65
C ARG A 446 14.56 8.35 -2.13
N LEU A 447 13.46 8.85 -1.57
CA LEU A 447 13.20 8.74 -0.14
C LEU A 447 11.93 7.94 0.12
N LEU A 448 12.03 6.84 0.86
CA LEU A 448 10.88 6.15 1.41
C LEU A 448 10.55 6.74 2.79
N LEU A 449 9.40 7.40 2.90
CA LEU A 449 8.84 7.88 4.16
C LEU A 449 7.89 6.82 4.72
N MET A 450 8.40 5.96 5.60
CA MET A 450 7.69 4.82 6.21
C MET A 450 7.17 5.20 7.59
N LEU A 451 5.85 5.31 7.76
CA LEU A 451 5.23 5.74 9.02
C LEU A 451 4.34 4.62 9.57
N ASP A 452 4.93 3.72 10.40
CA ASP A 452 4.30 2.48 10.93
C ASP A 452 3.03 2.74 11.77
N GLU A 453 2.97 3.90 12.41
CA GLU A 453 1.80 4.35 13.15
C GLU A 453 1.59 5.84 12.93
N PHE A 454 1.23 6.18 11.70
CA PHE A 454 1.15 7.55 11.23
C PHE A 454 0.28 8.47 12.10
N THR A 455 -0.83 7.94 12.62
CA THR A 455 -1.80 8.69 13.45
C THR A 455 -1.24 9.10 14.81
N SER A 456 -0.18 8.45 15.30
CA SER A 456 0.47 8.80 16.57
C SER A 456 1.11 10.19 16.58
N LEU A 457 1.45 10.72 15.40
CA LEU A 457 2.03 12.05 15.23
C LEU A 457 0.97 13.18 15.33
N GLY A 458 -0.31 12.83 15.45
CA GLY A 458 -1.40 13.80 15.33
C GLY A 458 -1.53 14.36 13.92
N ARG A 459 -2.14 15.54 13.79
CA ARG A 459 -2.36 16.16 12.49
C ARG A 459 -1.11 16.89 11.98
N LEU A 460 -0.62 16.46 10.83
CA LEU A 460 0.49 17.08 10.11
C LEU A 460 -0.01 17.80 8.86
N ALA A 461 -0.35 19.08 9.00
CA ALA A 461 -0.87 19.90 7.88
C ALA A 461 0.10 19.98 6.68
N ILE A 462 1.41 19.83 6.90
CA ILE A 462 2.40 19.76 5.83
C ILE A 462 2.28 18.46 5.02
N VAL A 463 2.00 17.32 5.66
CA VAL A 463 1.81 16.03 4.97
C VAL A 463 0.58 16.08 4.09
N GLU A 464 -0.55 16.63 4.59
CA GLU A 464 -1.78 16.78 3.78
C GLU A 464 -1.58 17.62 2.52
N ARG A 465 -0.75 18.66 2.61
CA ARG A 465 -0.42 19.51 1.47
C ARG A 465 0.60 18.85 0.54
N ALA A 466 1.62 18.21 1.11
CA ALA A 466 2.75 17.65 0.36
C ALA A 466 2.42 16.35 -0.37
N ILE A 467 1.48 15.55 0.13
CA ILE A 467 1.16 14.24 -0.44
C ILE A 467 0.74 14.28 -1.93
N SER A 468 0.23 15.41 -2.41
CA SER A 468 -0.16 15.57 -3.83
C SER A 468 1.02 15.81 -4.78
N TYR A 469 2.16 16.31 -4.28
CA TYR A 469 3.30 16.69 -5.10
C TYR A 469 4.63 16.03 -4.71
N MET A 470 4.78 15.52 -3.48
CA MET A 470 6.04 14.99 -2.96
C MET A 470 6.58 13.81 -3.77
N ALA A 471 5.69 13.07 -4.45
CA ALA A 471 6.05 12.01 -5.39
C ALA A 471 6.94 12.53 -6.54
N GLY A 472 6.66 13.76 -7.04
CA GLY A 472 7.46 14.41 -8.07
C GLY A 472 8.87 14.82 -7.61
N TYR A 473 9.08 14.92 -6.30
CA TYR A 473 10.39 15.14 -5.68
C TYR A 473 11.13 13.85 -5.34
N GLY A 474 10.58 12.68 -5.71
CA GLY A 474 11.19 11.38 -5.40
C GLY A 474 10.92 10.88 -3.98
N ILE A 475 9.95 11.46 -3.27
CA ILE A 475 9.52 11.00 -1.95
C ILE A 475 8.32 10.07 -2.10
N LYS A 476 8.45 8.84 -1.59
CA LYS A 476 7.41 7.82 -1.55
C LYS A 476 6.86 7.68 -0.13
N GLY A 477 5.61 8.07 0.08
CA GLY A 477 4.90 7.83 1.34
C GLY A 477 4.41 6.38 1.45
N TYR A 478 4.67 5.77 2.60
CA TYR A 478 4.07 4.51 3.03
C TYR A 478 3.48 4.73 4.43
N PHE A 479 2.19 5.06 4.44
CA PHE A 479 1.45 5.42 5.65
C PHE A 479 0.73 4.20 6.18
N ILE A 480 0.97 3.86 7.45
CA ILE A 480 0.34 2.73 8.10
C ILE A 480 -0.52 3.26 9.25
N VAL A 481 -1.77 2.82 9.25
CA VAL A 481 -2.79 3.21 10.22
C VAL A 481 -3.46 1.95 10.78
N GLN A 482 -3.89 1.99 12.04
CA GLN A 482 -4.54 0.83 12.64
C GLN A 482 -5.94 0.61 12.05
N ASP A 483 -6.72 1.69 11.92
CA ASP A 483 -8.06 1.67 11.35
C ASP A 483 -8.44 3.04 10.73
N LEU A 484 -9.59 3.04 10.04
CA LEU A 484 -10.13 4.23 9.39
C LEU A 484 -10.53 5.33 10.40
N ARG A 485 -11.05 4.95 11.57
CA ARG A 485 -11.58 5.87 12.57
C ARG A 485 -10.47 6.71 13.20
N GLN A 486 -9.32 6.11 13.52
CA GLN A 486 -8.14 6.83 14.00
C GLN A 486 -7.63 7.85 12.97
N LEU A 487 -7.59 7.45 11.69
CA LEU A 487 -7.21 8.35 10.61
C LEU A 487 -8.19 9.52 10.51
N SER A 488 -9.49 9.24 10.51
CA SER A 488 -10.53 10.28 10.46
C SER A 488 -10.59 11.15 11.70
N ALA A 489 -10.21 10.64 12.88
CA ALA A 489 -10.13 11.44 14.10
C ALA A 489 -9.00 12.48 14.03
N ALA A 490 -7.84 12.11 13.46
CA ALA A 490 -6.70 13.01 13.35
C ALA A 490 -6.78 13.96 12.13
N TYR A 491 -7.32 13.50 10.99
CA TYR A 491 -7.29 14.24 9.72
C TYR A 491 -8.67 14.61 9.16
N GLY A 492 -9.76 14.23 9.84
CA GLY A 492 -11.12 14.39 9.33
C GLY A 492 -11.53 13.28 8.35
N GLN A 493 -12.82 13.24 8.03
CA GLN A 493 -13.37 12.23 7.13
C GLN A 493 -12.87 12.38 5.68
N ASP A 494 -12.82 13.61 5.19
CA ASP A 494 -12.37 13.94 3.82
C ASP A 494 -10.88 14.31 3.80
N ASN A 495 -10.01 13.38 4.21
CA ASN A 495 -8.57 13.64 4.26
C ASN A 495 -7.85 13.42 2.92
N ALA A 496 -6.80 14.21 2.69
CA ALA A 496 -5.99 14.14 1.48
C ALA A 496 -5.23 12.81 1.33
N LEU A 497 -4.98 12.08 2.43
CA LEU A 497 -4.32 10.78 2.40
C LEU A 497 -5.14 9.75 1.65
N MET A 498 -6.44 9.69 1.92
CA MET A 498 -7.36 8.82 1.20
C MET A 498 -7.43 9.14 -0.28
N ALA A 499 -7.37 10.42 -0.66
CA ALA A 499 -7.45 10.82 -2.07
C ALA A 499 -6.15 10.54 -2.86
N ASN A 500 -4.97 10.71 -2.23
CA ASN A 500 -3.68 10.67 -2.93
C ASN A 500 -2.93 9.33 -2.79
N CYS A 501 -3.32 8.46 -1.85
CA CYS A 501 -2.80 7.10 -1.79
C CYS A 501 -3.54 6.20 -2.79
N HIS A 502 -2.91 5.98 -3.94
CA HIS A 502 -3.49 5.19 -5.03
C HIS A 502 -3.44 3.69 -4.72
N ILE A 503 -2.55 3.28 -3.83
CA ILE A 503 -2.44 1.91 -3.35
C ILE A 503 -2.97 1.87 -1.92
N ARG A 504 -3.98 1.03 -1.71
CA ARG A 504 -4.53 0.78 -0.39
C ARG A 504 -4.37 -0.68 -0.06
N ILE A 505 -3.83 -0.96 1.11
CA ILE A 505 -3.63 -2.33 1.60
C ILE A 505 -4.48 -2.48 2.85
N ALA A 506 -5.19 -3.60 2.98
CA ALA A 506 -5.95 -3.89 4.18
C ALA A 506 -5.68 -5.30 4.67
N HIS A 507 -5.28 -5.42 5.92
CA HIS A 507 -5.35 -6.67 6.67
C HIS A 507 -6.79 -6.89 7.17
N ALA A 508 -7.04 -8.03 7.82
CA ALA A 508 -8.31 -8.30 8.48
C ALA A 508 -8.72 -7.12 9.40
N PRO A 509 -9.83 -6.42 9.11
CA PRO A 509 -10.28 -5.28 9.89
C PRO A 509 -10.94 -5.75 11.19
N THR A 510 -10.73 -5.00 12.27
CA THR A 510 -11.43 -5.20 13.55
C THR A 510 -12.71 -4.37 13.66
N GLN A 511 -12.81 -3.26 12.90
CA GLN A 511 -13.92 -2.32 12.94
C GLN A 511 -14.88 -2.51 11.76
N VAL A 512 -16.18 -2.49 12.05
CA VAL A 512 -17.26 -2.64 11.04
C VAL A 512 -17.18 -1.54 9.98
N GLU A 513 -16.93 -0.29 10.37
CA GLU A 513 -16.81 0.84 9.42
C GLU A 513 -15.70 0.62 8.39
N THR A 514 -14.57 0.04 8.82
CA THR A 514 -13.47 -0.31 7.91
C THR A 514 -13.90 -1.46 7.00
N ALA A 515 -14.58 -2.48 7.53
CA ALA A 515 -15.09 -3.60 6.73
C ALA A 515 -16.12 -3.18 5.66
N ASP A 516 -17.04 -2.26 6.00
CA ASP A 516 -18.00 -1.67 5.07
C ASP A 516 -17.31 -0.88 3.97
N TYR A 517 -16.29 -0.10 4.34
CA TYR A 517 -15.46 0.63 3.38
C TYR A 517 -14.74 -0.33 2.42
N LEU A 518 -14.10 -1.39 2.93
CA LEU A 518 -13.43 -2.40 2.10
C LEU A 518 -14.41 -3.15 1.19
N SER A 519 -15.60 -3.51 1.69
CA SER A 519 -16.65 -4.14 0.88
C SER A 519 -17.04 -3.25 -0.30
N LYS A 520 -17.26 -1.95 -0.06
CA LYS A 520 -17.54 -0.97 -1.12
C LYS A 520 -16.37 -0.83 -2.11
N LEU A 521 -15.13 -0.82 -1.63
CA LEU A 521 -13.94 -0.77 -2.48
C LEU A 521 -13.78 -2.01 -3.37
N THR A 522 -14.14 -3.20 -2.87
CA THR A 522 -14.10 -4.43 -3.68
C THR A 522 -15.16 -4.44 -4.79
N GLY A 523 -16.22 -3.64 -4.64
CA GLY A 523 -17.28 -3.47 -5.63
C GLY A 523 -18.33 -4.57 -5.61
N THR A 524 -19.27 -4.46 -6.54
CA THR A 524 -20.41 -5.39 -6.68
C THR A 524 -20.23 -6.29 -7.90
N THR A 525 -20.51 -7.57 -7.73
CA THR A 525 -20.48 -8.59 -8.79
C THR A 525 -21.87 -9.15 -9.04
N THR A 526 -22.08 -9.71 -10.23
CA THR A 526 -23.35 -10.33 -10.61
C THR A 526 -23.29 -11.84 -10.39
N VAL A 527 -24.15 -12.36 -9.51
CA VAL A 527 -24.28 -13.80 -9.26
C VAL A 527 -25.44 -14.34 -10.10
N VAL A 528 -25.13 -15.32 -10.95
CA VAL A 528 -26.12 -16.03 -11.76
C VAL A 528 -26.60 -17.26 -11.00
N GLN A 529 -27.84 -17.21 -10.51
CA GLN A 529 -28.51 -18.34 -9.88
C GLN A 529 -29.29 -19.14 -10.92
N ARG A 530 -28.97 -20.42 -11.08
CA ARG A 530 -29.76 -21.34 -11.91
C ARG A 530 -30.64 -22.19 -11.01
N LYS A 531 -31.94 -21.89 -10.99
CA LYS A 531 -32.95 -22.68 -10.28
C LYS A 531 -33.47 -23.76 -11.21
N LYS A 532 -33.20 -25.01 -10.88
CA LYS A 532 -33.74 -26.17 -11.60
C LYS A 532 -35.00 -26.63 -10.88
N SER A 533 -36.15 -26.41 -11.49
CA SER A 533 -37.44 -26.89 -10.99
C SER A 533 -37.73 -28.23 -11.66
N LEU A 534 -37.83 -29.29 -10.85
CA LEU A 534 -38.22 -30.63 -11.28
C LEU A 534 -39.72 -30.81 -11.00
N SER A 535 -40.51 -31.01 -12.05
CA SER A 535 -41.90 -31.43 -11.91
C SER A 535 -42.04 -32.89 -12.35
N SER A 536 -42.57 -33.72 -11.46
CA SER A 536 -42.91 -35.12 -11.74
C SER A 536 -44.42 -35.28 -11.76
N GLY A 537 -45.01 -35.43 -12.95
CA GLY A 537 -46.43 -35.73 -13.15
C GLY A 537 -46.64 -37.03 -13.91
N ARG A 538 -47.88 -37.53 -13.93
CA ARG A 538 -48.30 -38.83 -14.50
C ARG A 538 -48.08 -39.02 -16.01
N GLY A 539 -47.43 -38.06 -16.69
CA GLY A 539 -47.14 -38.06 -18.13
C GLY A 539 -45.69 -37.68 -18.50
N GLY A 540 -44.75 -37.69 -17.56
CA GLY A 540 -43.31 -37.46 -17.81
C GLY A 540 -42.67 -36.43 -16.88
N SER A 541 -41.34 -36.45 -16.80
CA SER A 541 -40.55 -35.48 -16.01
C SER A 541 -40.26 -34.22 -16.83
N GLY A 542 -40.81 -33.09 -16.37
CA GLY A 542 -40.46 -31.76 -16.88
C GLY A 542 -39.35 -31.16 -16.04
N SER A 543 -38.26 -30.70 -16.68
CA SER A 543 -37.23 -29.91 -16.03
C SER A 543 -37.27 -28.49 -16.56
N SER A 544 -37.69 -27.53 -15.75
CA SER A 544 -37.57 -26.11 -16.06
C SER A 544 -36.31 -25.56 -15.40
N VAL A 545 -35.50 -24.80 -16.15
CA VAL A 545 -34.34 -24.08 -15.62
C VAL A 545 -34.65 -22.60 -15.71
N SER A 546 -34.80 -21.95 -14.57
CA SER A 546 -34.89 -20.50 -14.46
C SER A 546 -33.50 -19.96 -14.12
N VAL A 547 -33.06 -18.96 -14.88
CA VAL A 547 -31.82 -18.22 -14.61
C VAL A 547 -32.21 -16.88 -13.99
N GLN A 548 -31.61 -16.54 -12.86
CA GLN A 548 -31.83 -15.27 -12.17
C GLN A 548 -30.48 -14.64 -11.83
N GLU A 549 -30.26 -13.42 -12.30
CA GLU A 549 -29.13 -12.58 -11.94
C GLU A 549 -29.43 -11.81 -10.63
N THR A 550 -28.45 -11.68 -9.75
CA THR A 550 -28.58 -10.89 -8.52
C THR A 550 -27.28 -10.18 -8.19
N ALA A 551 -27.38 -8.93 -7.74
CA ALA A 551 -26.25 -8.15 -7.27
C ALA A 551 -25.72 -8.70 -5.93
N ARG A 552 -24.41 -8.86 -5.80
CA ARG A 552 -23.75 -9.24 -4.55
C ARG A 552 -22.44 -8.46 -4.40
N PRO A 553 -22.12 -7.89 -3.23
CA PRO A 553 -20.76 -7.43 -2.96
C PRO A 553 -19.73 -8.51 -3.27
N LEU A 554 -18.59 -8.15 -3.84
CA LEU A 554 -17.52 -9.11 -4.13
C LEU A 554 -17.04 -9.77 -2.83
N LEU A 555 -16.83 -8.96 -1.79
CA LEU A 555 -16.78 -9.39 -0.40
C LEU A 555 -17.86 -8.64 0.40
N THR A 556 -18.64 -9.36 1.21
CA THR A 556 -19.52 -8.71 2.18
C THR A 556 -18.68 -8.13 3.34
N PRO A 557 -19.19 -7.15 4.10
CA PRO A 557 -18.49 -6.64 5.28
C PRO A 557 -18.09 -7.74 6.27
N ASP A 558 -19.00 -8.70 6.49
CA ASP A 558 -18.76 -9.89 7.31
C ASP A 558 -17.66 -10.82 6.74
N GLU A 559 -17.56 -10.97 5.42
CA GLU A 559 -16.43 -11.68 4.79
C GLU A 559 -15.12 -10.92 4.92
N CYS A 560 -15.14 -9.57 4.84
CA CYS A 560 -13.95 -8.75 5.09
C CYS A 560 -13.43 -8.95 6.54
N MET A 561 -14.32 -8.95 7.53
CA MET A 561 -13.95 -9.16 8.95
C MET A 561 -13.41 -10.57 9.23
N ARG A 562 -13.76 -11.56 8.41
CA ARG A 562 -13.31 -12.95 8.53
C ARG A 562 -12.10 -13.30 7.67
N LEU A 563 -11.42 -12.30 7.12
CA LEU A 563 -10.10 -12.53 6.51
C LEU A 563 -9.18 -13.17 7.56
N SER A 564 -8.50 -14.23 7.16
CA SER A 564 -7.67 -15.02 8.06
C SER A 564 -6.44 -14.22 8.47
N GLY A 565 -6.18 -14.07 9.77
CA GLY A 565 -4.91 -13.56 10.26
C GLY A 565 -3.77 -14.57 10.12
N ILE A 566 -2.58 -14.21 10.59
CA ILE A 566 -1.48 -15.18 10.77
C ILE A 566 -1.92 -16.22 11.79
N HIS A 567 -1.88 -17.50 11.43
CA HIS A 567 -2.33 -18.59 12.29
C HIS A 567 -1.48 -19.84 12.10
N ARG A 568 -1.62 -20.82 13.00
CA ARG A 568 -0.91 -22.11 12.86
C ARG A 568 -1.36 -22.83 11.59
N ALA A 569 -0.42 -23.45 10.89
CA ALA A 569 -0.69 -24.08 9.61
C ALA A 569 -1.71 -25.22 9.73
N GLN A 570 -2.85 -25.05 9.05
CA GLN A 570 -3.92 -26.05 8.98
C GLN A 570 -3.89 -26.80 7.66
N SER A 571 -3.38 -26.17 6.60
CA SER A 571 -3.25 -26.78 5.29
C SER A 571 -2.05 -27.73 5.22
N SER A 572 -2.24 -28.83 4.50
CA SER A 572 -1.18 -29.81 4.25
C SER A 572 0.00 -29.25 3.44
N TYR A 573 -0.17 -28.11 2.75
CA TYR A 573 0.92 -27.43 2.08
C TYR A 573 1.81 -26.74 3.11
N TRP A 574 1.23 -25.83 3.89
CA TRP A 574 2.02 -25.00 4.80
C TRP A 574 2.68 -25.82 5.90
N GLN A 575 1.99 -26.84 6.44
CA GLN A 575 2.57 -27.77 7.43
C GLN A 575 3.88 -28.44 7.00
N ARG A 576 4.16 -28.54 5.69
CA ARG A 576 5.43 -29.09 5.17
C ARG A 576 6.59 -28.10 5.18
N PHE A 577 6.29 -26.80 5.12
CA PHE A 577 7.30 -25.73 4.94
C PHE A 577 7.40 -24.81 6.16
N SER A 578 6.33 -24.63 6.90
CA SER A 578 6.24 -23.71 8.04
C SER A 578 5.14 -24.16 9.03
N PRO A 579 5.37 -24.02 10.35
CA PRO A 579 4.31 -24.22 11.34
C PRO A 579 3.23 -23.13 11.31
N VAL A 580 3.41 -22.08 10.51
CA VAL A 580 2.56 -20.89 10.45
C VAL A 580 2.14 -20.59 9.00
N GLU A 581 0.87 -20.20 8.84
CA GLU A 581 0.27 -19.72 7.62
C GLU A 581 0.21 -18.19 7.56
N PRO A 582 0.57 -17.57 6.42
CA PRO A 582 0.42 -16.13 6.24
C PRO A 582 -1.04 -15.68 6.31
N GLY A 583 -1.26 -14.49 6.86
CA GLY A 583 -2.59 -13.87 6.84
C GLY A 583 -3.01 -13.45 5.44
N GLU A 584 -4.31 -13.39 5.23
CA GLU A 584 -4.97 -12.88 4.04
C GLU A 584 -5.02 -11.35 4.08
N MET A 585 -4.95 -10.73 2.91
CA MET A 585 -4.96 -9.28 2.77
C MET A 585 -5.62 -8.86 1.46
N LEU A 586 -6.15 -7.64 1.44
CA LEU A 586 -6.69 -7.02 0.24
C LEU A 586 -5.76 -5.90 -0.22
N ILE A 587 -5.49 -5.85 -1.51
CA ILE A 587 -4.64 -4.81 -2.12
C ILE A 587 -5.47 -4.15 -3.23
N PHE A 588 -5.61 -2.84 -3.14
CA PHE A 588 -6.38 -2.03 -4.06
C PHE A 588 -5.42 -1.10 -4.79
N THR A 589 -5.49 -1.11 -6.11
CA THR A 589 -4.72 -0.22 -6.98
C THR A 589 -5.72 0.59 -7.78
N ALA A 590 -5.61 1.92 -7.74
CA ALA A 590 -6.54 2.80 -8.45
C ALA A 590 -6.69 2.40 -9.93
N GLY A 591 -7.93 2.37 -10.43
CA GLY A 591 -8.27 2.00 -11.80
C GLY A 591 -8.17 0.50 -12.13
N ASN A 592 -7.86 -0.36 -11.15
CA ASN A 592 -7.64 -1.78 -11.36
C ASN A 592 -8.50 -2.66 -10.44
N SER A 593 -8.68 -3.92 -10.84
CA SER A 593 -9.36 -4.94 -10.03
C SER A 593 -8.62 -5.17 -8.70
N PRO A 594 -9.33 -5.34 -7.57
CA PRO A 594 -8.69 -5.61 -6.28
C PRO A 594 -7.94 -6.95 -6.30
N ILE A 595 -6.82 -7.02 -5.61
CA ILE A 595 -6.03 -8.25 -5.48
C ILE A 595 -6.34 -8.88 -4.12
N TYR A 596 -6.69 -10.17 -4.14
CA TYR A 596 -6.71 -11.01 -2.96
C TYR A 596 -5.32 -11.59 -2.73
N GLY A 597 -4.64 -11.11 -1.68
CA GLY A 597 -3.24 -11.38 -1.40
C GLY A 597 -3.01 -12.15 -0.09
N LEU A 598 -1.75 -12.49 0.13
CA LEU A 598 -1.22 -13.09 1.35
C LEU A 598 -0.05 -12.26 1.85
N GLN A 599 0.14 -12.21 3.17
CA GLN A 599 1.28 -11.56 3.78
C GLN A 599 2.59 -12.24 3.43
N ILE A 600 3.69 -11.49 3.37
CA ILE A 600 5.03 -12.04 3.11
C ILE A 600 5.77 -12.11 4.44
N LEU A 601 5.63 -13.24 5.13
CA LEU A 601 6.25 -13.42 6.45
C LEU A 601 7.77 -13.56 6.33
N HIS A 602 8.50 -12.50 6.71
CA HIS A 602 9.95 -12.41 6.55
C HIS A 602 10.73 -13.58 7.18
N PHE A 603 10.23 -14.17 8.27
CA PHE A 603 10.90 -15.25 9.00
C PHE A 603 10.70 -16.63 8.37
N ILE A 604 9.70 -16.80 7.49
CA ILE A 604 9.49 -18.03 6.69
C ILE A 604 10.25 -17.93 5.37
N ASP A 605 10.37 -16.71 4.86
CA ASP A 605 10.97 -16.45 3.57
C ASP A 605 12.50 -16.56 3.64
N PRO A 606 13.14 -17.43 2.84
CA PRO A 606 14.58 -17.64 2.92
C PRO A 606 15.38 -16.39 2.60
N VAL A 607 14.89 -15.53 1.70
CA VAL A 607 15.59 -14.31 1.28
C VAL A 607 15.62 -13.31 2.43
N PHE A 608 14.49 -13.07 3.09
CA PHE A 608 14.45 -12.11 4.20
C PHE A 608 15.06 -12.66 5.46
N LEU A 609 14.96 -13.97 5.68
CA LEU A 609 15.61 -14.62 6.81
C LEU A 609 17.13 -14.51 6.72
N GLU A 610 17.73 -14.69 5.53
CA GLU A 610 19.16 -14.46 5.30
C GLU A 610 19.53 -13.00 5.59
N ARG A 611 18.76 -12.05 5.05
CA ARG A 611 19.01 -10.61 5.26
C ARG A 611 18.88 -10.21 6.72
N ALA A 612 17.85 -10.67 7.42
CA ALA A 612 17.61 -10.36 8.82
C ALA A 612 18.60 -11.04 9.79
N ARG A 613 19.27 -12.12 9.38
CA ARG A 613 20.29 -12.81 10.18
C ARG A 613 21.67 -12.15 10.12
N ASN A 614 21.97 -11.44 9.03
CA ASN A 614 23.22 -10.71 8.85
C ASN A 614 23.19 -9.42 9.69
N LEU A 615 23.38 -9.58 11.01
CA LEU A 615 23.60 -8.49 11.95
C LEU A 615 25.12 -8.27 12.09
N PRO A 616 25.78 -7.35 11.36
CA PRO A 616 26.97 -6.73 11.91
C PRO A 616 26.58 -6.08 13.23
N VAL A 617 27.39 -6.36 14.26
CA VAL A 617 27.40 -5.60 15.50
C VAL A 617 27.62 -4.15 15.11
N VAL A 618 26.56 -3.34 15.14
CA VAL A 618 26.72 -1.89 15.14
C VAL A 618 27.32 -1.61 16.50
N ASP A 619 28.65 -1.53 16.56
CA ASP A 619 29.33 -0.99 17.72
C ASP A 619 28.64 0.34 18.01
N GLY A 620 27.97 0.43 19.16
CA GLY A 620 27.28 1.62 19.66
C GLY A 620 28.25 2.76 20.02
N LYS A 621 29.33 2.90 19.26
CA LYS A 621 30.20 4.07 19.30
C LYS A 621 29.66 5.05 18.27
N PRO A 622 29.40 6.31 18.63
CA PRO A 622 29.17 7.34 17.63
C PRO A 622 30.32 7.30 16.62
N PHE A 623 29.99 7.24 15.33
CA PHE A 623 30.99 7.33 14.27
C PHE A 623 31.55 8.75 14.29
N VAL A 624 32.64 8.94 15.03
CA VAL A 624 33.44 10.16 15.03
C VAL A 624 34.33 10.11 13.78
N LEU A 625 34.27 11.15 12.94
CA LEU A 625 35.21 11.36 11.85
C LEU A 625 36.64 11.25 12.37
N ASP A 626 37.50 10.52 11.65
CA ASP A 626 38.90 10.24 12.02
C ASP A 626 39.61 11.45 12.65
N ASP A 627 39.93 11.33 13.94
CA ASP A 627 41.13 11.94 14.51
C ASP A 627 41.84 10.86 15.34
N ASP A 628 43.06 10.54 14.92
CA ASP A 628 43.93 9.55 15.53
C ASP A 628 44.11 9.82 17.03
N ARG A 629 43.65 8.90 17.89
CA ARG A 629 44.25 8.58 19.20
C ARG A 629 43.58 7.36 19.87
N GLY A 630 44.41 6.36 20.19
CA GLY A 630 44.00 5.00 20.55
C GLY A 630 43.55 4.73 21.99
N GLY A 631 43.13 3.48 22.21
CA GLY A 631 42.86 2.90 23.53
C GLY A 631 41.90 1.70 23.48
N THR A 632 42.45 0.49 23.54
CA THR A 632 41.76 -0.81 23.52
C THR A 632 41.21 -1.24 24.88
N VAL A 633 40.00 -1.80 24.93
CA VAL A 633 39.54 -2.71 26.00
C VAL A 633 38.74 -3.87 25.37
N ALA A 634 39.01 -5.10 25.82
CA ALA A 634 38.52 -6.36 25.26
C ALA A 634 37.06 -6.72 25.64
N PRO A 635 36.32 -7.52 24.84
CA PRO A 635 34.96 -7.93 25.14
C PRO A 635 34.87 -9.21 26.00
N ALA A 636 33.81 -9.31 26.80
CA ALA A 636 33.44 -10.47 27.61
C ALA A 636 32.66 -11.53 26.78
N PRO A 637 32.61 -12.82 27.21
CA PRO A 637 32.10 -13.91 26.38
C PRO A 637 30.56 -13.95 26.30
N GLY A 638 30.05 -14.33 25.12
CA GLY A 638 28.62 -14.25 24.76
C GLY A 638 27.72 -15.36 25.31
N PRO A 639 26.38 -15.22 25.17
CA PRO A 639 25.42 -16.18 25.71
C PRO A 639 25.02 -17.29 24.73
N GLU A 640 24.59 -18.39 25.34
CA GLU A 640 24.12 -19.64 24.75
C GLU A 640 22.95 -19.49 23.76
N ALA A 641 22.81 -20.51 22.90
CA ALA A 641 21.86 -20.70 21.80
C ALA A 641 20.55 -19.89 21.87
N ALA A 642 20.43 -18.91 20.97
CA ALA A 642 19.25 -18.07 20.77
C ALA A 642 18.00 -18.89 20.37
N GLU A 643 16.90 -18.66 21.08
CA GLU A 643 15.55 -19.11 20.72
C GLU A 643 15.20 -18.63 19.29
N THR A 644 14.62 -19.51 18.45
CA THR A 644 14.24 -19.10 17.09
C THR A 644 13.11 -18.07 17.14
N ALA A 645 13.16 -17.04 16.27
CA ALA A 645 12.14 -15.98 16.21
C ALA A 645 10.70 -16.53 16.05
N ALA A 646 10.54 -17.67 15.38
CA ALA A 646 9.26 -18.37 15.28
C ALA A 646 8.79 -18.96 16.63
N GLY A 647 9.71 -19.50 17.43
CA GLY A 647 9.44 -19.96 18.79
C GLY A 647 9.06 -18.81 19.73
N ALA A 648 9.81 -17.71 19.68
CA ALA A 648 9.53 -16.50 20.46
C ALA A 648 8.15 -15.89 20.13
N TYR A 649 7.78 -15.83 18.84
CA TYR A 649 6.48 -15.34 18.40
C TYR A 649 5.32 -16.26 18.83
N LEU A 650 5.49 -17.58 18.76
CA LEU A 650 4.48 -18.55 19.21
C LEU A 650 4.28 -18.53 20.72
N ARG A 651 5.35 -18.28 21.49
CA ARG A 651 5.30 -18.11 22.95
C ARG A 651 4.57 -16.83 23.35
N TYR A 652 4.88 -15.73 22.67
CA TYR A 652 4.15 -14.46 22.84
C TYR A 652 2.65 -14.60 22.55
N LEU A 653 2.26 -15.44 21.58
CA LEU A 653 0.85 -15.73 21.31
C LEU A 653 0.20 -16.64 22.36
N SER A 654 0.96 -17.51 23.02
CA SER A 654 0.45 -18.39 24.09
C SER A 654 0.35 -17.70 25.45
N ASP A 655 1.09 -16.62 25.68
CA ASP A 655 1.07 -15.85 26.94
C ASP A 655 -0.09 -14.83 27.01
N LEU A 656 -1.03 -14.89 26.06
CA LEU A 656 -2.24 -14.07 26.08
C LEU A 656 -3.28 -14.66 27.04
N PRO A 657 -3.87 -13.88 27.95
CA PRO A 657 -4.88 -14.38 28.88
C PRO A 657 -6.11 -14.93 28.14
N GLU A 658 -6.57 -16.11 28.55
CA GLU A 658 -7.51 -17.01 27.86
C GLU A 658 -8.93 -16.47 27.60
N ASN A 659 -9.26 -15.23 28.01
CA ASN A 659 -10.64 -14.71 27.96
C ASN A 659 -11.01 -13.92 26.70
N ILE A 660 -10.57 -14.35 25.52
CA ILE A 660 -11.16 -13.92 24.23
C ILE A 660 -11.32 -15.13 23.30
N ALA A 661 -12.07 -16.13 23.75
CA ALA A 661 -12.40 -17.31 22.94
C ALA A 661 -13.78 -17.93 23.26
N GLU A 662 -14.75 -17.13 23.72
CA GLU A 662 -16.15 -17.56 23.80
C GLU A 662 -17.08 -16.57 23.07
N ALA A 663 -16.95 -16.56 21.76
CA ALA A 663 -18.04 -16.35 20.80
C ALA A 663 -17.50 -16.79 19.43
N ALA A 664 -17.60 -18.08 19.14
CA ALA A 664 -17.31 -18.66 17.82
C ALA A 664 -18.60 -19.18 17.19
#